data_AF-A0A7C4MVS1-F1
#
_entry.id   AF-A0A7C4MVS1-F1
#
_cell.length_a   1.000
_cell.length_b   1.000
_cell.length_c   1.000
_cell.angle_alpha   90.00
_cell.angle_beta   90.00
_cell.angle_gamma   90.00
#
_symmetry.space_group_name_H-M   'P 1'
#
loop_
_entity.id
_entity.type
_entity.pdbx_description
1 polymer ?
#
loop_
_entity_poly.entity_id
_entity_poly.type
_entity_poly.pdbx_seq_one_letter_code
_entity_poly.pdbx_strand_id
1 'polypeptide(L)'
;MNQPTLSDIFDAGVVGAGGAGFPTHVKLKAKADTVLLNAAECEPLLHKDKEVLREHVDEVLAGVAAAMQLVGAREGKIGIKEKYHDVLELVERRAPPGISAAPLCDAYPAGDEFILVYDVLGRVVPPGGIPLAVGAVVMNVETALNVAFAAHRPVTEKFLSIAGAVAEPVTLRVPVGITLAECVAAAGGATVDDACYIVGGVMMGYLEDNHNALVDKTTGGVIVLPGDHVVVRRRRQDWPQIARIGRDQCSFCTELCPRWLLGHPIEPHAAMRSLGFNKVGEANVVGTQFCCECNLCSLYSCPEDLDPKNVCTQNKRRLAAEKRRWENPPFRPERARIHLENRKAPMKRLMQKLGLTGFRNVGPLRPDLVHTKRVESNSSSTSAPSAGRRFPWGSASRGARRSGALPRTTGSRRWARRCMPRWPAWCGRSRKALFGSRPSSLGRDGGLSRTINRCRPRPAPCRTASIHGNSRIVAGPCPIRTLRSENAEQSGMSIHKSVGAIELSSIGIGYLVEDEMLKAAKLDLLIARTICSGKYLIVVGGSVSDVESGIAAGLRISGEAVIDHLVVPNCHEQIFPALGQSVAVHPDEAGALGVLETFSGTTVLAAADCAAKAARVTLIRIHIAMALGGKGLCLMTGSVSDVRAGMQAAAEEARRRGLLVSDVVIPRPSRELFADYL
;
A
#
# COMPACT_ATOMS: atom_id res chain seq x y z
N MET A 1 -11.06 14.95 -38.69
CA MET A 1 -10.40 16.03 -37.93
C MET A 1 -8.99 16.20 -38.46
N ASN A 2 -8.45 17.42 -38.50
CA ASN A 2 -7.03 17.62 -38.83
C ASN A 2 -6.17 17.09 -37.67
N GLN A 3 -4.96 16.61 -37.96
CA GLN A 3 -4.05 16.13 -36.91
C GLN A 3 -3.49 17.31 -36.11
N PRO A 4 -3.52 17.26 -34.76
CA PRO A 4 -3.01 18.33 -33.91
C PRO A 4 -1.47 18.32 -33.88
N THR A 5 -0.88 19.50 -34.01
CA THR A 5 0.56 19.71 -33.84
C THR A 5 0.93 19.92 -32.37
N LEU A 6 2.23 19.94 -32.06
CA LEU A 6 2.70 20.30 -30.72
C LEU A 6 2.38 21.77 -30.35
N SER A 7 2.17 22.66 -31.33
CA SER A 7 1.72 24.03 -31.06
C SER A 7 0.27 24.02 -30.63
N ASP A 8 -0.61 23.38 -31.40
CA ASP A 8 -2.05 23.30 -31.07
C ASP A 8 -2.28 22.74 -29.65
N ILE A 9 -1.52 21.71 -29.26
CA ILE A 9 -1.58 21.09 -27.92
C ILE A 9 -1.06 22.04 -26.82
N PHE A 10 -0.12 22.93 -27.14
CA PHE A 10 0.36 23.99 -26.23
C PHE A 10 -0.65 25.14 -26.13
N ASP A 11 -1.11 25.66 -27.28
CA ASP A 11 -1.97 26.82 -27.41
C ASP A 11 -3.39 26.53 -26.85
N ALA A 12 -3.91 25.31 -27.04
CA ALA A 12 -5.12 24.85 -26.37
C ALA A 12 -4.96 24.64 -24.85
N GLY A 13 -3.73 24.69 -24.32
CA GLY A 13 -3.44 24.54 -22.91
C GLY A 13 -3.71 23.12 -22.37
N VAL A 14 -3.34 22.09 -23.14
CA VAL A 14 -3.53 20.68 -22.77
C VAL A 14 -2.48 20.23 -21.76
N VAL A 15 -2.95 19.64 -20.64
CA VAL A 15 -2.11 19.11 -19.55
C VAL A 15 -2.51 17.68 -19.20
N GLY A 16 -1.68 17.02 -18.39
CA GLY A 16 -1.98 15.73 -17.77
C GLY A 16 -3.19 15.82 -16.84
N ALA A 17 -4.34 15.36 -17.30
CA ALA A 17 -5.65 15.50 -16.65
C ALA A 17 -5.83 14.57 -15.42
N GLY A 18 -5.00 13.53 -15.32
CA GLY A 18 -4.89 12.62 -14.17
C GLY A 18 -4.07 13.20 -13.00
N GLY A 19 -4.38 14.42 -12.56
CA GLY A 19 -3.87 15.00 -11.30
C GLY A 19 -2.50 15.70 -11.33
N ALA A 20 -1.54 15.25 -12.16
CA ALA A 20 -0.19 15.82 -12.12
C ALA A 20 -0.03 17.17 -12.86
N GLY A 21 -0.92 17.49 -13.80
CA GLY A 21 -0.89 18.76 -14.55
C GLY A 21 0.33 18.96 -15.46
N PHE A 22 1.11 17.90 -15.76
CA PHE A 22 2.30 18.00 -16.59
C PHE A 22 1.94 18.46 -18.02
N PRO A 23 2.65 19.41 -18.64
CA PRO A 23 2.30 19.91 -19.97
C PRO A 23 2.41 18.83 -21.06
N THR A 24 1.32 18.56 -21.76
CA THR A 24 1.21 17.40 -22.66
C THR A 24 2.12 17.52 -23.88
N HIS A 25 2.25 18.71 -24.46
CA HIS A 25 3.16 18.97 -25.58
C HIS A 25 4.63 18.64 -25.26
N VAL A 26 5.08 18.80 -24.00
CA VAL A 26 6.43 18.40 -23.58
C VAL A 26 6.55 16.88 -23.55
N LYS A 27 5.51 16.16 -23.09
CA LYS A 27 5.50 14.69 -23.04
C LYS A 27 5.48 14.09 -24.45
N LEU A 28 4.75 14.70 -25.39
CA LEU A 28 4.62 14.26 -26.79
C LEU A 28 5.76 14.71 -27.71
N LYS A 29 6.66 15.57 -27.24
CA LYS A 29 7.93 15.88 -27.94
C LYS A 29 8.97 14.76 -27.82
N ALA A 30 8.77 13.81 -26.91
CA ALA A 30 9.65 12.66 -26.70
C ALA A 30 9.58 11.64 -27.87
N LYS A 31 10.49 10.66 -27.88
CA LYS A 31 10.45 9.53 -28.83
C LYS A 31 10.33 8.20 -28.09
N ALA A 32 9.32 7.41 -28.44
CA ALA A 32 8.90 6.20 -27.75
C ALA A 32 8.36 5.20 -28.78
N ASP A 33 8.51 3.89 -28.53
CA ASP A 33 7.95 2.85 -29.40
C ASP A 33 6.48 2.56 -29.13
N THR A 34 6.02 2.84 -27.90
CA THR A 34 4.65 2.56 -27.46
C THR A 34 4.00 3.77 -26.76
N VAL A 35 2.74 4.05 -27.07
CA VAL A 35 1.86 4.93 -26.27
C VAL A 35 0.91 4.09 -25.43
N LEU A 36 0.85 4.34 -24.13
CA LEU A 36 -0.06 3.69 -23.20
C LEU A 36 -1.16 4.68 -22.79
N LEU A 37 -2.43 4.34 -23.04
CA LEU A 37 -3.56 5.04 -22.46
C LEU A 37 -3.93 4.40 -21.13
N ASN A 38 -3.85 5.18 -20.05
CA ASN A 38 -4.26 4.79 -18.72
C ASN A 38 -5.77 5.06 -18.54
N ALA A 39 -6.58 4.00 -18.65
CA ALA A 39 -8.01 3.99 -18.37
C ALA A 39 -8.34 3.10 -17.15
N ALA A 40 -7.35 2.83 -16.28
CA ALA A 40 -7.48 1.90 -15.17
C ALA A 40 -8.35 2.45 -14.01
N GLU A 41 -8.45 3.78 -13.87
CA GLU A 41 -9.12 4.54 -12.79
C GLU A 41 -9.10 3.82 -11.43
N CYS A 42 -8.01 4.00 -10.68
CA CYS A 42 -7.73 3.21 -9.48
C CYS A 42 -8.15 3.86 -8.18
N GLU A 43 -8.54 5.14 -8.17
CA GLU A 43 -9.07 5.76 -6.96
C GLU A 43 -10.45 5.17 -6.62
N PRO A 44 -10.67 4.64 -5.39
CA PRO A 44 -11.96 4.09 -4.99
C PRO A 44 -13.11 5.09 -5.20
N LEU A 45 -14.27 4.58 -5.64
CA LEU A 45 -15.47 5.36 -6.00
C LEU A 45 -15.34 6.31 -7.21
N LEU A 46 -14.16 6.47 -7.82
CA LEU A 46 -14.01 7.27 -9.05
C LEU A 46 -14.25 6.42 -10.30
N HIS A 47 -14.89 7.04 -11.29
CA HIS A 47 -15.35 6.35 -12.50
C HIS A 47 -15.10 7.14 -13.79
N LYS A 48 -14.59 8.37 -13.70
CA LYS A 48 -14.42 9.31 -14.80
C LYS A 48 -13.85 8.69 -16.07
N ASP A 49 -12.66 8.11 -16.00
CA ASP A 49 -11.94 7.70 -17.21
C ASP A 49 -12.66 6.60 -18.01
N LYS A 50 -13.34 5.65 -17.36
CA LYS A 50 -14.10 4.62 -18.08
C LYS A 50 -15.38 5.15 -18.73
N GLU A 51 -16.06 6.10 -18.10
CA GLU A 51 -17.29 6.67 -18.64
C GLU A 51 -16.99 7.66 -19.78
N VAL A 52 -15.94 8.46 -19.65
CA VAL A 52 -15.42 9.32 -20.74
C VAL A 52 -14.92 8.47 -21.92
N LEU A 53 -14.25 7.34 -21.66
CA LEU A 53 -13.83 6.41 -22.72
C LEU A 53 -15.01 5.72 -23.41
N ARG A 54 -16.09 5.39 -22.67
CA ARG A 54 -17.29 4.76 -23.24
C ARG A 54 -18.04 5.74 -24.15
N GLU A 55 -18.20 6.99 -23.73
CA GLU A 55 -18.94 8.02 -24.48
C GLU A 55 -18.15 8.56 -25.68
N HIS A 56 -16.87 8.88 -25.49
CA HIS A 56 -16.02 9.55 -26.48
C HIS A 56 -14.94 8.63 -27.06
N VAL A 57 -15.29 7.37 -27.34
CA VAL A 57 -14.31 6.35 -27.76
C VAL A 57 -13.57 6.75 -29.03
N ASP A 58 -14.27 7.31 -30.03
CA ASP A 58 -13.69 7.64 -31.33
C ASP A 58 -12.70 8.82 -31.22
N GLU A 59 -13.03 9.85 -30.43
CA GLU A 59 -12.15 11.00 -30.21
C GLU A 59 -10.98 10.66 -29.29
N VAL A 60 -11.17 9.81 -28.27
CA VAL A 60 -10.07 9.29 -27.46
C VAL A 60 -9.09 8.48 -28.31
N LEU A 61 -9.59 7.60 -29.18
CA LEU A 61 -8.76 6.83 -30.12
C LEU A 61 -8.01 7.73 -31.12
N ALA A 62 -8.67 8.77 -31.65
CA ALA A 62 -8.02 9.77 -32.49
C ALA A 62 -6.90 10.52 -31.74
N GLY A 63 -7.11 10.83 -30.45
CA GLY A 63 -6.10 11.42 -29.57
C GLY A 63 -4.91 10.51 -29.30
N VAL A 64 -5.13 9.20 -29.13
CA VAL A 64 -4.04 8.21 -29.01
C VAL A 64 -3.28 8.09 -30.33
N ALA A 65 -3.95 8.02 -31.47
CA ALA A 65 -3.31 7.95 -32.79
C ALA A 65 -2.44 9.18 -33.08
N ALA A 66 -2.94 10.39 -32.78
CA ALA A 66 -2.17 11.63 -32.88
C ALA A 66 -0.94 11.60 -31.95
N ALA A 67 -1.10 11.17 -30.70
CA ALA A 67 0.03 11.02 -29.78
C ALA A 67 1.07 10.01 -30.28
N MET A 68 0.66 8.88 -30.86
CA MET A 68 1.57 7.89 -31.46
C MET A 68 2.40 8.50 -32.59
N GLN A 69 1.77 9.25 -33.50
CA GLN A 69 2.46 9.91 -34.62
C GLN A 69 3.50 10.93 -34.13
N LEU A 70 3.13 11.78 -33.17
CA LEU A 70 4.03 12.79 -32.60
C LEU A 70 5.29 12.15 -31.97
N VAL A 71 5.11 11.09 -31.17
CA VAL A 71 6.23 10.39 -30.52
C VAL A 71 6.93 9.36 -31.42
N GLY A 72 6.38 9.05 -32.60
CA GLY A 72 6.88 8.01 -33.49
C GLY A 72 6.68 6.58 -32.99
N ALA A 73 5.64 6.34 -32.17
CA ALA A 73 5.29 5.01 -31.67
C ALA A 73 4.65 4.15 -32.76
N ARG A 74 4.90 2.84 -32.67
CA ARG A 74 4.30 1.81 -33.53
C ARG A 74 3.05 1.20 -32.91
N GLU A 75 2.97 1.20 -31.59
CA GLU A 75 1.87 0.57 -30.85
C GLU A 75 1.18 1.56 -29.90
N GLY A 76 -0.15 1.45 -29.83
CA GLY A 76 -1.00 2.02 -28.81
C GLY A 76 -1.63 0.90 -27.97
N LYS A 77 -1.51 0.96 -26.64
CA LYS A 77 -2.19 0.02 -25.74
C LYS A 77 -3.08 0.77 -24.76
N ILE A 78 -4.32 0.33 -24.61
CA ILE A 78 -5.32 0.98 -23.75
C ILE A 78 -5.59 0.10 -22.53
N GLY A 79 -4.99 0.45 -21.39
CA GLY A 79 -5.08 -0.31 -20.15
C GLY A 79 -6.42 -0.09 -19.44
N ILE A 80 -7.27 -1.13 -19.44
CA ILE A 80 -8.64 -1.12 -18.90
C ILE A 80 -8.78 -2.28 -17.91
N LYS A 81 -9.47 -2.09 -16.80
CA LYS A 81 -9.74 -3.19 -15.85
C LYS A 81 -10.56 -4.31 -16.51
N GLU A 82 -10.11 -5.55 -16.33
CA GLU A 82 -10.63 -6.77 -16.95
C GLU A 82 -12.15 -6.94 -16.80
N LYS A 83 -12.71 -6.50 -15.66
CA LYS A 83 -14.15 -6.55 -15.34
C LYS A 83 -15.04 -5.64 -16.21
N TYR A 84 -14.48 -4.71 -16.96
CA TYR A 84 -15.23 -3.81 -17.85
C TYR A 84 -15.26 -4.38 -19.29
N HIS A 85 -15.84 -5.57 -19.42
CA HIS A 85 -15.91 -6.32 -20.68
C HIS A 85 -16.57 -5.51 -21.81
N ASP A 86 -17.57 -4.70 -21.50
CA ASP A 86 -18.27 -3.82 -22.45
C ASP A 86 -17.34 -2.73 -23.03
N VAL A 87 -16.48 -2.14 -22.20
CA VAL A 87 -15.52 -1.10 -22.62
C VAL A 87 -14.34 -1.72 -23.37
N LEU A 88 -13.87 -2.90 -22.94
CA LEU A 88 -12.86 -3.67 -23.67
C LEU A 88 -13.32 -3.99 -25.09
N GLU A 89 -14.52 -4.55 -25.24
CA GLU A 89 -15.09 -4.93 -26.53
C GLU A 89 -15.41 -3.69 -27.40
N LEU A 90 -15.85 -2.58 -26.80
CA LEU A 90 -16.04 -1.31 -27.50
C LEU A 90 -14.73 -0.78 -28.09
N VAL A 91 -13.64 -0.82 -27.33
CA VAL A 91 -12.31 -0.39 -27.79
C VAL A 91 -11.80 -1.31 -28.90
N GLU A 92 -11.85 -2.63 -28.73
CA GLU A 92 -11.40 -3.58 -29.77
C GLU A 92 -12.17 -3.42 -31.10
N ARG A 93 -13.49 -3.14 -31.05
CA ARG A 93 -14.29 -2.92 -32.27
C ARG A 93 -14.03 -1.58 -32.97
N ARG A 94 -13.53 -0.56 -32.25
CA ARG A 94 -13.32 0.80 -32.79
C ARG A 94 -11.85 1.15 -33.01
N ALA A 95 -10.92 0.42 -32.42
CA ALA A 95 -9.50 0.71 -32.49
C ALA A 95 -8.97 0.62 -33.94
N PRO A 96 -8.23 1.64 -34.42
CA PRO A 96 -7.53 1.54 -35.69
C PRO A 96 -6.31 0.60 -35.58
N PRO A 97 -5.79 0.09 -36.71
CA PRO A 97 -4.61 -0.77 -36.73
C PRO A 97 -3.42 -0.17 -35.95
N GLY A 98 -2.81 -1.00 -35.09
CA GLY A 98 -1.74 -0.59 -34.18
C GLY A 98 -2.21 -0.12 -32.80
N ILE A 99 -3.51 0.08 -32.58
CA ILE A 99 -4.12 0.29 -31.25
C ILE A 99 -4.84 -0.98 -30.80
N SER A 100 -4.75 -1.34 -29.52
CA SER A 100 -5.45 -2.48 -28.91
C SER A 100 -5.72 -2.23 -27.42
N ALA A 101 -6.70 -2.90 -26.85
CA ALA A 101 -6.94 -2.92 -25.42
C ALA A 101 -5.93 -3.81 -24.69
N ALA A 102 -5.74 -3.55 -23.40
CA ALA A 102 -4.93 -4.36 -22.50
C ALA A 102 -5.72 -4.56 -21.19
N PRO A 103 -6.21 -5.78 -20.89
CA PRO A 103 -6.93 -6.05 -19.65
C PRO A 103 -5.98 -5.97 -18.45
N LEU A 104 -6.45 -5.35 -17.36
CA LEU A 104 -5.72 -5.15 -16.11
C LEU A 104 -6.49 -5.79 -14.94
N CYS A 105 -5.76 -6.39 -14.00
CA CYS A 105 -6.34 -6.90 -12.76
C CYS A 105 -7.01 -5.76 -11.94
N ASP A 106 -8.15 -6.05 -11.27
CA ASP A 106 -8.85 -5.08 -10.41
C ASP A 106 -8.14 -4.86 -9.05
N ALA A 107 -6.94 -4.29 -9.12
CA ALA A 107 -6.05 -4.04 -7.98
C ALA A 107 -5.56 -2.58 -7.90
N TYR A 108 -5.12 -2.19 -6.71
CA TYR A 108 -4.51 -0.89 -6.45
C TYR A 108 -2.98 -1.00 -6.26
N PRO A 109 -2.15 -0.13 -6.88
CA PRO A 109 -2.49 0.92 -7.86
C PRO A 109 -2.16 0.49 -9.30
N ALA A 110 -3.10 -0.17 -10.02
CA ALA A 110 -2.90 -0.48 -11.44
C ALA A 110 -2.74 0.78 -12.34
N GLY A 111 -3.24 1.93 -11.88
CA GLY A 111 -3.11 3.23 -12.55
C GLY A 111 -1.82 4.01 -12.27
N ASP A 112 -0.90 3.50 -11.44
CA ASP A 112 0.44 4.07 -11.31
C ASP A 112 1.20 3.85 -12.64
N GLU A 113 1.81 4.90 -13.20
CA GLU A 113 2.38 4.83 -14.55
C GLU A 113 3.54 3.81 -14.69
N PHE A 114 4.16 3.36 -13.60
CA PHE A 114 5.21 2.34 -13.63
C PHE A 114 4.59 0.93 -13.51
N ILE A 115 3.52 0.78 -12.74
CA ILE A 115 2.75 -0.47 -12.67
C ILE A 115 2.07 -0.73 -14.02
N LEU A 116 1.44 0.27 -14.63
CA LEU A 116 0.82 0.15 -15.95
C LEU A 116 1.83 -0.26 -17.04
N VAL A 117 3.03 0.32 -17.04
CA VAL A 117 4.10 -0.06 -18.00
C VAL A 117 4.55 -1.51 -17.78
N TYR A 118 4.58 -1.98 -16.53
CA TYR A 118 4.92 -3.38 -16.23
C TYR A 118 3.79 -4.34 -16.61
N ASP A 119 2.56 -4.08 -16.17
CA ASP A 119 1.40 -4.94 -16.40
C ASP A 119 1.04 -5.06 -17.91
N VAL A 120 1.28 -4.00 -18.71
CA VAL A 120 0.97 -4.01 -20.15
C VAL A 120 2.15 -4.44 -21.03
N LEU A 121 3.40 -4.09 -20.69
CA LEU A 121 4.57 -4.30 -21.56
C LEU A 121 5.65 -5.23 -20.97
N GLY A 122 5.51 -5.67 -19.71
CA GLY A 122 6.54 -6.41 -18.98
C GLY A 122 7.81 -5.62 -18.66
N ARG A 123 7.84 -4.30 -18.96
CA ARG A 123 9.03 -3.44 -18.83
C ARG A 123 9.08 -2.82 -17.44
N VAL A 124 10.23 -2.90 -16.76
CA VAL A 124 10.43 -2.25 -15.44
C VAL A 124 11.20 -0.95 -15.61
N VAL A 125 10.57 0.18 -15.30
CA VAL A 125 11.22 1.50 -15.35
C VAL A 125 12.26 1.62 -14.22
N PRO A 126 13.52 2.02 -14.49
CA PRO A 126 14.58 2.08 -13.48
C PRO A 126 14.34 3.19 -12.44
N PRO A 127 14.95 3.10 -11.23
CA PRO A 127 14.77 4.08 -10.17
C PRO A 127 15.31 5.46 -10.58
N GLY A 128 14.47 6.49 -10.46
CA GLY A 128 14.78 7.84 -10.93
C GLY A 128 14.60 8.05 -12.44
N GLY A 129 14.25 7.01 -13.19
CA GLY A 129 13.75 7.13 -14.56
C GLY A 129 12.28 7.57 -14.62
N ILE A 130 11.75 7.58 -15.83
CA ILE A 130 10.34 7.79 -16.20
C ILE A 130 9.97 6.78 -17.30
N PRO A 131 8.70 6.52 -17.65
CA PRO A 131 8.31 5.54 -18.68
C PRO A 131 9.09 5.63 -20.02
N LEU A 132 9.51 6.85 -20.40
CA LEU A 132 10.34 7.08 -21.60
C LEU A 132 11.66 6.30 -21.59
N ALA A 133 12.24 6.03 -20.41
CA ALA A 133 13.48 5.27 -20.25
C ALA A 133 13.36 3.80 -20.66
N VAL A 134 12.13 3.30 -20.83
CA VAL A 134 11.83 1.96 -21.37
C VAL A 134 10.96 2.04 -22.64
N GLY A 135 11.00 3.17 -23.35
CA GLY A 135 10.35 3.34 -24.65
C GLY A 135 8.83 3.57 -24.62
N ALA A 136 8.26 3.91 -23.46
CA ALA A 136 6.82 4.11 -23.29
C ALA A 136 6.43 5.57 -22.98
N VAL A 137 5.33 6.05 -23.54
CA VAL A 137 4.67 7.31 -23.14
C VAL A 137 3.27 7.02 -22.60
N VAL A 138 3.06 7.29 -21.32
CA VAL A 138 1.75 7.10 -20.65
C VAL A 138 0.91 8.38 -20.73
N MET A 139 -0.36 8.26 -21.11
CA MET A 139 -1.34 9.35 -21.23
C MET A 139 -2.65 8.98 -20.52
N ASN A 140 -3.39 9.95 -20.00
CA ASN A 140 -4.72 9.73 -19.39
C ASN A 140 -5.83 9.84 -20.46
N VAL A 141 -6.97 9.16 -20.27
CA VAL A 141 -8.14 9.20 -21.20
C VAL A 141 -8.52 10.63 -21.56
N GLU A 142 -8.75 11.48 -20.56
CA GLU A 142 -9.15 12.87 -20.76
C GLU A 142 -8.04 13.72 -21.38
N THR A 143 -6.76 13.39 -21.16
CA THR A 143 -5.67 14.03 -21.91
C THR A 143 -5.70 13.66 -23.39
N ALA A 144 -5.99 12.40 -23.74
CA ALA A 144 -6.11 11.98 -25.14
C ALA A 144 -7.29 12.68 -25.84
N LEU A 145 -8.46 12.73 -25.19
CA LEU A 145 -9.62 13.47 -25.66
C LEU A 145 -9.28 14.95 -25.95
N ASN A 146 -8.60 15.60 -25.01
CA ASN A 146 -8.17 17.00 -25.18
C ASN A 146 -7.08 17.18 -26.26
N VAL A 147 -6.23 16.18 -26.51
CA VAL A 147 -5.30 16.19 -27.65
C VAL A 147 -6.06 16.15 -28.98
N ALA A 148 -7.07 15.29 -29.12
CA ALA A 148 -7.87 15.19 -30.35
C ALA A 148 -8.55 16.51 -30.73
N PHE A 149 -9.00 17.29 -29.73
CA PHE A 149 -9.64 18.58 -29.93
C PHE A 149 -8.70 19.79 -29.98
N ALA A 150 -7.39 19.62 -29.75
CA ALA A 150 -6.46 20.73 -29.54
C ALA A 150 -6.38 21.73 -30.72
N ALA A 151 -6.51 21.24 -31.96
CA ALA A 151 -6.52 22.08 -33.17
C ALA A 151 -7.85 22.83 -33.41
N HIS A 152 -8.84 22.66 -32.51
CA HIS A 152 -10.21 23.13 -32.71
C HIS A 152 -10.76 23.92 -31.52
N ARG A 153 -10.37 23.60 -30.28
CA ARG A 153 -10.80 24.32 -29.07
C ARG A 153 -9.77 24.27 -27.93
N PRO A 154 -9.63 25.34 -27.13
CA PRO A 154 -8.87 25.31 -25.90
C PRO A 154 -9.55 24.46 -24.82
N VAL A 155 -8.76 23.93 -23.88
CA VAL A 155 -9.28 23.19 -22.72
C VAL A 155 -9.88 24.17 -21.71
N THR A 156 -11.20 24.36 -21.79
CA THR A 156 -12.04 25.15 -20.86
C THR A 156 -12.97 24.29 -20.01
N GLU A 157 -13.12 23.01 -20.36
CA GLU A 157 -13.98 22.03 -19.69
C GLU A 157 -13.12 21.02 -18.91
N LYS A 158 -13.70 20.42 -17.87
CA LYS A 158 -13.11 19.37 -17.03
C LYS A 158 -14.15 18.27 -16.78
N PHE A 159 -13.73 17.03 -16.81
CA PHE A 159 -14.54 15.92 -16.28
C PHE A 159 -14.12 15.59 -14.84
N LEU A 160 -15.07 15.31 -13.96
CA LEU A 160 -14.81 14.82 -12.60
C LEU A 160 -15.93 13.93 -12.07
N SER A 161 -15.59 12.89 -11.30
CA SER A 161 -16.59 12.07 -10.59
C SER A 161 -16.92 12.65 -9.22
N ILE A 162 -18.20 12.75 -8.89
CA ILE A 162 -18.72 13.10 -7.57
C ILE A 162 -19.31 11.83 -6.95
N ALA A 163 -18.85 11.44 -5.76
CA ALA A 163 -19.23 10.18 -5.13
C ALA A 163 -19.19 10.24 -3.58
N GLY A 164 -19.51 9.12 -2.94
CA GLY A 164 -19.58 9.00 -1.48
C GLY A 164 -20.99 9.33 -0.95
N ALA A 165 -21.06 10.13 0.12
CA ALA A 165 -22.28 10.58 0.78
C ALA A 165 -23.01 11.69 -0.01
N VAL A 166 -23.41 11.38 -1.25
CA VAL A 166 -24.21 12.25 -2.14
C VAL A 166 -25.43 11.50 -2.65
N ALA A 167 -26.50 12.23 -2.99
CA ALA A 167 -27.76 11.61 -3.43
C ALA A 167 -27.60 10.83 -4.75
N GLU A 168 -26.92 11.44 -5.73
CA GLU A 168 -26.67 10.87 -7.07
C GLU A 168 -25.18 10.86 -7.41
N PRO A 169 -24.44 9.79 -7.09
CA PRO A 169 -23.06 9.61 -7.57
C PRO A 169 -23.01 9.61 -9.10
N VAL A 170 -22.17 10.49 -9.67
CA VAL A 170 -22.24 10.90 -11.07
C VAL A 170 -20.86 11.39 -11.55
N THR A 171 -20.55 11.20 -12.84
CA THR A 171 -19.43 11.89 -13.50
C THR A 171 -19.99 13.11 -14.24
N LEU A 172 -19.47 14.29 -13.94
CA LEU A 172 -19.92 15.56 -14.50
C LEU A 172 -18.91 16.11 -15.50
N ARG A 173 -19.40 16.77 -16.54
CA ARG A 173 -18.63 17.70 -17.36
C ARG A 173 -18.90 19.12 -16.87
N VAL A 174 -17.86 19.86 -16.49
CA VAL A 174 -17.99 21.19 -15.85
C VAL A 174 -17.00 22.19 -16.46
N PRO A 175 -17.26 23.50 -16.40
CA PRO A 175 -16.26 24.50 -16.76
C PRO A 175 -15.13 24.56 -15.71
N VAL A 176 -13.89 24.71 -16.17
CA VAL A 176 -12.73 24.96 -15.30
C VAL A 176 -12.93 26.29 -14.58
N GLY A 177 -12.85 26.29 -13.24
CA GLY A 177 -13.14 27.46 -12.40
C GLY A 177 -14.55 27.50 -11.79
N ILE A 178 -15.34 26.44 -11.93
CA ILE A 178 -16.54 26.19 -11.08
C ILE A 178 -16.12 25.83 -9.65
N THR A 179 -16.99 26.01 -8.65
CA THR A 179 -16.71 25.58 -7.26
C THR A 179 -16.95 24.07 -7.04
N LEU A 180 -16.28 23.48 -6.04
CA LEU A 180 -16.57 22.11 -5.60
C LEU A 180 -18.01 21.97 -5.07
N ALA A 181 -18.51 22.98 -4.35
CA ALA A 181 -19.87 23.03 -3.82
C ALA A 181 -20.94 22.95 -4.92
N GLU A 182 -20.78 23.68 -6.02
CA GLU A 182 -21.69 23.57 -7.19
C GLU A 182 -21.65 22.18 -7.83
N CYS A 183 -20.47 21.55 -7.91
CA CYS A 183 -20.36 20.19 -8.42
C CYS A 183 -21.07 19.16 -7.53
N VAL A 184 -20.97 19.31 -6.20
CA VAL A 184 -21.69 18.45 -5.23
C VAL A 184 -23.20 18.73 -5.26
N ALA A 185 -23.63 19.99 -5.43
CA ALA A 185 -25.03 20.34 -5.61
C ALA A 185 -25.61 19.72 -6.91
N ALA A 186 -24.85 19.69 -8.00
CA ALA A 186 -25.24 19.02 -9.25
C ALA A 186 -25.37 17.49 -9.11
N ALA A 187 -24.77 16.88 -8.09
CA ALA A 187 -24.94 15.47 -7.70
C ALA A 187 -26.11 15.26 -6.69
N GLY A 188 -27.01 16.23 -6.57
CA GLY A 188 -28.15 16.20 -5.64
C GLY A 188 -27.79 16.60 -4.19
N GLY A 189 -26.58 17.13 -3.96
CA GLY A 189 -26.11 17.56 -2.64
C GLY A 189 -25.55 16.42 -1.78
N ALA A 190 -24.99 16.80 -0.62
CA ALA A 190 -24.52 15.87 0.39
C ALA A 190 -25.69 15.28 1.18
N THR A 191 -25.57 14.01 1.60
CA THR A 191 -26.56 13.28 2.39
C THR A 191 -26.20 13.19 3.88
N VAL A 192 -25.22 13.98 4.33
CA VAL A 192 -24.70 14.04 5.69
C VAL A 192 -24.40 15.49 6.07
N ASP A 193 -24.59 15.84 7.36
CA ASP A 193 -24.45 17.22 7.83
C ASP A 193 -22.97 17.67 7.89
N ASP A 194 -22.07 16.85 8.46
CA ASP A 194 -20.61 17.11 8.48
C ASP A 194 -19.92 16.56 7.23
N ALA A 195 -20.35 17.07 6.07
CA ALA A 195 -19.85 16.68 4.75
C ALA A 195 -18.40 17.16 4.55
N CYS A 196 -17.44 16.24 4.54
CA CYS A 196 -16.03 16.52 4.30
C CYS A 196 -15.62 16.19 2.86
N TYR A 197 -14.97 17.11 2.15
CA TYR A 197 -14.62 16.94 0.73
C TYR A 197 -13.22 16.36 0.54
N ILE A 198 -13.14 15.16 -0.03
CA ILE A 198 -11.89 14.55 -0.49
C ILE A 198 -11.69 14.83 -1.98
N VAL A 199 -10.75 15.71 -2.30
CA VAL A 199 -10.46 16.14 -3.67
C VAL A 199 -9.39 15.25 -4.29
N GLY A 200 -9.68 14.74 -5.50
CA GLY A 200 -8.78 13.92 -6.33
C GLY A 200 -8.86 12.41 -6.10
N GLY A 201 -9.32 11.94 -4.93
CA GLY A 201 -9.48 10.51 -4.63
C GLY A 201 -9.19 10.11 -3.18
N VAL A 202 -9.66 8.92 -2.76
CA VAL A 202 -9.51 8.44 -1.38
C VAL A 202 -8.04 8.13 -1.02
N MET A 203 -7.26 7.63 -1.98
CA MET A 203 -5.88 7.21 -1.76
C MET A 203 -4.93 8.38 -2.00
N MET A 204 -4.87 8.96 -3.20
CA MET A 204 -3.90 10.01 -3.54
C MET A 204 -4.38 11.46 -3.33
N GLY A 205 -5.68 11.66 -3.10
CA GLY A 205 -6.27 12.99 -2.89
C GLY A 205 -5.94 13.62 -1.52
N TYR A 206 -6.49 14.80 -1.31
CA TYR A 206 -6.36 15.58 -0.07
C TYR A 206 -7.74 15.95 0.51
N LEU A 207 -7.77 16.32 1.78
CA LEU A 207 -8.97 16.87 2.42
C LEU A 207 -9.00 18.39 2.14
N GLU A 208 -10.11 18.90 1.63
CA GLU A 208 -10.32 20.32 1.36
C GLU A 208 -11.40 20.84 2.31
N ASP A 209 -11.03 21.80 3.16
CA ASP A 209 -11.96 22.41 4.12
C ASP A 209 -12.75 23.56 3.48
N ASN A 210 -12.28 24.14 2.37
CA ASN A 210 -13.01 25.16 1.63
C ASN A 210 -13.85 24.55 0.49
N HIS A 211 -15.13 24.31 0.73
CA HIS A 211 -16.06 23.80 -0.30
C HIS A 211 -16.24 24.75 -1.50
N ASN A 212 -15.88 26.03 -1.36
CA ASN A 212 -15.87 27.00 -2.46
C ASN A 212 -14.51 27.05 -3.20
N ALA A 213 -13.59 26.12 -2.94
CA ALA A 213 -12.40 25.94 -3.76
C ALA A 213 -12.79 25.64 -5.22
N LEU A 214 -11.89 25.98 -6.15
CA LEU A 214 -12.17 25.94 -7.59
C LEU A 214 -11.68 24.64 -8.22
N VAL A 215 -12.49 24.07 -9.12
CA VAL A 215 -12.11 22.95 -9.99
C VAL A 215 -11.09 23.42 -11.01
N ASP A 216 -9.93 22.77 -11.03
CA ASP A 216 -8.88 23.01 -12.02
C ASP A 216 -8.75 21.86 -13.04
N LYS A 217 -7.85 22.02 -14.03
CA LYS A 217 -7.58 21.00 -15.07
C LYS A 217 -7.09 19.64 -14.51
N THR A 218 -6.66 19.60 -13.25
CA THR A 218 -6.12 18.41 -12.57
C THR A 218 -7.11 17.74 -11.62
N THR A 219 -8.25 18.38 -11.33
CA THR A 219 -9.25 17.94 -10.37
C THR A 219 -10.04 16.74 -10.90
N GLY A 220 -9.64 15.51 -10.55
CA GLY A 220 -10.24 14.28 -11.09
C GLY A 220 -11.57 13.83 -10.47
N GLY A 221 -11.89 14.30 -9.26
CA GLY A 221 -13.10 13.91 -8.54
C GLY A 221 -13.23 14.55 -7.16
N VAL A 222 -14.44 14.47 -6.58
CA VAL A 222 -14.74 14.85 -5.20
C VAL A 222 -15.49 13.69 -4.54
N ILE A 223 -14.98 13.23 -3.41
CA ILE A 223 -15.61 12.18 -2.62
C ILE A 223 -16.05 12.80 -1.30
N VAL A 224 -17.36 12.83 -1.08
CA VAL A 224 -17.97 13.37 0.14
C VAL A 224 -18.03 12.25 1.18
N LEU A 225 -17.49 12.47 2.38
CA LEU A 225 -17.53 11.52 3.49
C LEU A 225 -17.92 12.25 4.77
N PRO A 226 -18.56 11.59 5.76
CA PRO A 226 -18.81 12.22 7.06
C PRO A 226 -17.49 12.43 7.82
N GLY A 227 -17.43 13.45 8.70
CA GLY A 227 -16.18 13.82 9.39
C GLY A 227 -15.61 12.79 10.38
N ASP A 228 -16.43 11.84 10.83
CA ASP A 228 -16.05 10.69 11.66
C ASP A 228 -15.58 9.47 10.85
N HIS A 229 -15.64 9.53 9.51
CA HIS A 229 -15.19 8.45 8.64
C HIS A 229 -13.69 8.19 8.81
N VAL A 230 -13.27 6.91 8.76
CA VAL A 230 -11.88 6.48 9.01
C VAL A 230 -10.85 7.25 8.17
N VAL A 231 -11.14 7.50 6.89
CA VAL A 231 -10.26 8.27 6.00
C VAL A 231 -10.13 9.73 6.42
N VAL A 232 -11.23 10.38 6.83
CA VAL A 232 -11.22 11.79 7.25
C VAL A 232 -10.47 11.93 8.57
N ARG A 233 -10.81 11.09 9.56
CA ARG A 233 -10.06 10.98 10.83
C ARG A 233 -8.57 10.84 10.62
N ARG A 234 -8.13 9.90 9.77
CA ARG A 234 -6.70 9.67 9.52
C ARG A 234 -6.01 10.81 8.78
N ARG A 235 -6.72 11.60 7.96
CA ARG A 235 -6.17 12.82 7.36
C ARG A 235 -6.12 14.02 8.32
N ARG A 236 -6.99 14.04 9.34
CA ARG A 236 -6.99 15.02 10.45
C ARG A 236 -6.04 14.66 11.60
N GLN A 237 -5.35 13.50 11.58
CA GLN A 237 -4.43 13.07 12.64
C GLN A 237 -3.13 13.92 12.67
N ASP A 238 -2.75 14.35 13.87
CA ASP A 238 -1.55 15.16 14.08
C ASP A 238 -0.26 14.33 14.17
N TRP A 239 0.84 14.91 13.71
CA TRP A 239 2.19 14.32 13.70
C TRP A 239 2.67 13.66 15.01
N PRO A 240 2.38 14.19 16.23
CA PRO A 240 2.77 13.55 17.48
C PRO A 240 2.06 12.21 17.75
N GLN A 241 0.88 11.97 17.16
CA GLN A 241 0.22 10.66 17.22
C GLN A 241 0.95 9.66 16.31
N ILE A 242 1.24 10.06 15.07
CA ILE A 242 1.98 9.25 14.07
C ILE A 242 3.36 8.82 14.61
N ALA A 243 4.10 9.74 15.24
CA ALA A 243 5.46 9.49 15.71
C ALA A 243 5.56 8.55 16.93
N ARG A 244 4.51 8.43 17.76
CA ARG A 244 4.56 7.61 18.99
C ARG A 244 4.58 6.10 18.76
N ILE A 245 4.15 5.65 17.59
CA ILE A 245 3.88 4.25 17.26
C ILE A 245 5.06 3.62 16.46
N GLY A 246 6.06 4.42 16.04
CA GLY A 246 7.19 4.01 15.17
C GLY A 246 8.24 3.05 15.76
N ARG A 247 7.85 2.08 16.60
CA ARG A 247 8.72 1.02 17.17
C ARG A 247 8.36 -0.40 16.72
N ASP A 248 7.45 -0.55 15.77
CA ASP A 248 7.15 -1.83 15.13
C ASP A 248 8.33 -2.33 14.25
N GLN A 249 8.49 -3.64 14.14
CA GLN A 249 9.44 -4.31 13.26
C GLN A 249 8.78 -4.86 11.98
N CYS A 250 7.46 -4.72 11.83
CA CYS A 250 6.72 -5.13 10.64
C CYS A 250 7.25 -4.50 9.34
N SER A 251 7.28 -5.30 8.28
CA SER A 251 7.76 -4.97 6.93
C SER A 251 6.63 -4.74 5.91
N PHE A 252 5.35 -4.91 6.28
CA PHE A 252 4.21 -4.97 5.34
C PHE A 252 4.10 -3.75 4.41
N CYS A 253 4.36 -2.56 4.93
CA CYS A 253 4.37 -1.32 4.15
C CYS A 253 5.49 -1.24 3.10
N THR A 254 6.49 -2.11 3.17
CA THR A 254 7.50 -2.35 2.12
C THR A 254 7.11 -3.54 1.25
N GLU A 255 6.70 -4.65 1.86
CA GLU A 255 6.35 -5.89 1.16
C GLU A 255 5.15 -5.77 0.20
N LEU A 256 4.28 -4.78 0.40
CA LEU A 256 3.17 -4.42 -0.49
C LEU A 256 3.44 -3.11 -1.27
N CYS A 257 4.60 -2.46 -1.13
CA CYS A 257 4.85 -1.20 -1.83
C CYS A 257 5.07 -1.46 -3.33
N PRO A 258 4.28 -0.84 -4.24
CA PRO A 258 4.39 -1.09 -5.68
C PRO A 258 5.78 -0.81 -6.24
N ARG A 259 6.44 0.23 -5.74
CA ARG A 259 7.81 0.59 -6.16
C ARG A 259 8.87 -0.37 -5.59
N TRP A 260 8.68 -0.89 -4.38
CA TRP A 260 9.52 -1.98 -3.87
C TRP A 260 9.34 -3.23 -4.73
N LEU A 261 8.11 -3.62 -5.07
CA LEU A 261 7.81 -4.80 -5.89
C LEU A 261 8.43 -4.69 -7.29
N LEU A 262 8.39 -3.51 -7.90
CA LEU A 262 9.11 -3.16 -9.14
C LEU A 262 10.65 -3.06 -8.99
N GLY A 263 11.22 -3.50 -7.87
CA GLY A 263 12.67 -3.58 -7.69
C GLY A 263 13.36 -2.28 -7.28
N HIS A 264 12.62 -1.22 -6.94
CA HIS A 264 13.23 0.04 -6.47
C HIS A 264 13.64 -0.10 -4.98
N PRO A 265 14.70 0.58 -4.53
CA PRO A 265 15.22 0.45 -3.17
C PRO A 265 14.51 1.41 -2.22
N ILE A 266 13.18 1.26 -2.11
CA ILE A 266 12.34 2.02 -1.18
C ILE A 266 11.81 1.11 -0.08
N GLU A 267 12.09 1.48 1.17
CA GLU A 267 11.72 0.69 2.34
C GLU A 267 10.91 1.53 3.34
N PRO A 268 9.58 1.70 3.14
CA PRO A 268 8.78 2.52 4.04
C PRO A 268 8.84 2.08 5.52
N HIS A 269 9.04 0.79 5.80
CA HIS A 269 9.23 0.30 7.17
C HIS A 269 10.54 0.82 7.81
N ALA A 270 11.62 0.91 7.03
CA ALA A 270 12.89 1.45 7.49
C ALA A 270 12.84 2.97 7.65
N ALA A 271 12.09 3.66 6.77
CA ALA A 271 11.80 5.10 6.92
C ALA A 271 11.01 5.40 8.21
N MET A 272 10.00 4.58 8.55
CA MET A 272 9.29 4.70 9.84
C MET A 272 10.23 4.53 11.04
N ARG A 273 11.07 3.49 11.04
CA ARG A 273 12.04 3.23 12.13
C ARG A 273 13.05 4.37 12.31
N SER A 274 13.34 5.16 11.26
CA SER A 274 14.22 6.34 11.36
C SER A 274 13.68 7.46 12.26
N LEU A 275 12.37 7.50 12.54
CA LEU A 275 11.78 8.46 13.49
C LEU A 275 12.13 8.15 14.95
N GLY A 276 12.26 6.86 15.31
CA GLY A 276 12.51 6.41 16.68
C GLY A 276 14.01 6.28 17.03
N PHE A 277 14.87 6.13 16.03
CA PHE A 277 16.30 5.91 16.21
C PHE A 277 17.14 6.85 15.33
N ASN A 278 17.89 7.75 15.97
CA ASN A 278 18.86 8.69 15.33
C ASN A 278 20.02 8.02 14.56
N LYS A 279 19.96 6.71 14.29
CA LYS A 279 21.02 5.90 13.67
C LYS A 279 20.49 4.85 12.67
N VAL A 280 19.31 5.04 12.08
CA VAL A 280 18.94 4.29 10.86
C VAL A 280 19.64 4.93 9.67
N GLY A 281 20.43 4.14 8.93
CA GLY A 281 21.39 4.64 7.94
C GLY A 281 20.77 5.52 6.84
N GLU A 282 21.58 6.45 6.30
CA GLU A 282 21.11 7.49 5.35
C GLU A 282 20.37 6.92 4.13
N ALA A 283 20.79 5.75 3.64
CA ALA A 283 20.16 5.03 2.54
C ALA A 283 18.65 4.82 2.74
N ASN A 284 18.21 4.50 3.96
CA ASN A 284 16.82 4.15 4.27
C ASN A 284 15.90 5.38 4.18
N VAL A 285 16.46 6.57 4.42
CA VAL A 285 15.79 7.85 4.20
C VAL A 285 15.88 8.24 2.71
N VAL A 286 17.06 8.12 2.09
CA VAL A 286 17.29 8.50 0.70
C VAL A 286 16.41 7.69 -0.27
N GLY A 287 16.17 6.41 -0.02
CA GLY A 287 15.27 5.56 -0.79
C GLY A 287 13.82 6.06 -0.86
N THR A 288 13.37 6.87 0.09
CA THR A 288 12.01 7.46 0.07
C THR A 288 11.77 8.41 -1.10
N GLN A 289 12.82 8.89 -1.78
CA GLN A 289 12.69 9.71 -2.98
C GLN A 289 11.88 9.02 -4.09
N PHE A 290 11.89 7.67 -4.13
CA PHE A 290 11.18 6.85 -5.12
C PHE A 290 9.70 6.61 -4.78
N CYS A 291 9.18 7.21 -3.70
CA CYS A 291 7.79 7.01 -3.28
C CYS A 291 6.81 7.58 -4.32
N CYS A 292 5.84 6.78 -4.78
CA CYS A 292 4.74 7.24 -5.64
C CYS A 292 3.56 7.87 -4.88
N GLU A 293 3.67 8.00 -3.55
CA GLU A 293 2.69 8.69 -2.70
C GLU A 293 1.26 8.07 -2.68
N CYS A 294 1.11 6.85 -3.20
CA CYS A 294 -0.15 6.10 -3.36
C CYS A 294 -0.90 5.70 -2.07
N ASN A 295 -0.41 6.06 -0.87
CA ASN A 295 -1.03 5.74 0.44
C ASN A 295 -1.30 4.26 0.77
N LEU A 296 -1.04 3.30 -0.12
CA LEU A 296 -1.25 1.87 0.13
C LEU A 296 -0.56 1.41 1.42
N CYS A 297 0.67 1.86 1.66
CA CYS A 297 1.42 1.54 2.87
C CYS A 297 0.78 2.03 4.18
N SER A 298 0.10 3.18 4.18
CA SER A 298 -0.53 3.77 5.37
C SER A 298 -1.96 3.26 5.55
N LEU A 299 -2.78 3.30 4.50
CA LEU A 299 -4.22 3.05 4.59
C LEU A 299 -4.62 1.58 4.38
N TYR A 300 -3.74 0.75 3.80
CA TYR A 300 -4.03 -0.66 3.54
C TYR A 300 -3.05 -1.62 4.21
N SER A 301 -1.74 -1.45 3.97
CA SER A 301 -0.71 -2.40 4.41
C SER A 301 -0.47 -2.41 5.91
N CYS A 302 -0.62 -1.26 6.60
CA CYS A 302 -0.30 -1.20 8.02
C CYS A 302 -1.41 -1.83 8.88
N PRO A 303 -1.08 -2.75 9.81
CA PRO A 303 -2.00 -3.21 10.85
C PRO A 303 -2.14 -2.21 12.02
N GLU A 304 -1.06 -1.49 12.38
CA GLU A 304 -1.00 -0.54 13.50
C GLU A 304 -1.48 0.89 13.16
N ASP A 305 -2.09 1.08 11.99
CA ASP A 305 -2.47 2.38 11.44
C ASP A 305 -1.38 3.48 11.41
N LEU A 306 -0.11 3.07 11.36
CA LEU A 306 1.02 3.94 11.04
C LEU A 306 0.83 4.66 9.70
N ASP A 307 1.58 5.76 9.52
CA ASP A 307 1.62 6.53 8.28
C ASP A 307 3.02 6.54 7.59
N PRO A 308 3.48 5.40 7.05
CA PRO A 308 4.72 5.34 6.27
C PRO A 308 4.72 6.26 5.04
N LYS A 309 3.56 6.47 4.40
CA LYS A 309 3.46 7.34 3.22
C LYS A 309 3.86 8.76 3.55
N ASN A 310 3.29 9.37 4.59
CA ASN A 310 3.62 10.77 4.88
C ASN A 310 5.04 10.92 5.43
N VAL A 311 5.60 9.92 6.14
CA VAL A 311 7.02 9.89 6.51
C VAL A 311 7.93 9.82 5.27
N CYS A 312 7.62 8.95 4.30
CA CYS A 312 8.32 8.93 3.01
C CYS A 312 8.18 10.26 2.25
N THR A 313 7.00 10.88 2.28
CA THR A 313 6.71 12.14 1.58
C THR A 313 7.46 13.32 2.20
N GLN A 314 7.52 13.42 3.53
CA GLN A 314 8.34 14.41 4.23
C GLN A 314 9.83 14.24 3.92
N ASN A 315 10.35 13.01 4.00
CA ASN A 315 11.74 12.73 3.68
C ASN A 315 12.08 13.08 2.22
N LYS A 316 11.22 12.70 1.26
CA LYS A 316 11.32 13.08 -0.16
C LYS A 316 11.34 14.61 -0.36
N ARG A 317 10.49 15.37 0.34
CA ARG A 317 10.50 16.85 0.32
C ARG A 317 11.79 17.42 0.91
N ARG A 318 12.29 16.88 2.02
CA ARG A 318 13.57 17.29 2.63
C ARG A 318 14.75 17.03 1.69
N LEU A 319 14.86 15.83 1.13
CA LEU A 319 15.90 15.47 0.16
C LEU A 319 15.88 16.40 -1.07
N ALA A 320 14.69 16.73 -1.57
CA ALA A 320 14.53 17.69 -2.67
C ALA A 320 15.03 19.10 -2.31
N ALA A 321 14.76 19.59 -1.10
CA ALA A 321 15.25 20.88 -0.60
C ALA A 321 16.78 20.88 -0.41
N GLU A 322 17.34 19.78 0.09
CA GLU A 322 18.78 19.54 0.19
C GLU A 322 19.47 19.28 -1.17
N LYS A 323 18.68 19.17 -2.27
CA LYS A 323 19.11 18.73 -3.61
C LYS A 323 19.79 17.35 -3.64
N ARG A 324 19.56 16.55 -2.61
CA ARG A 324 20.20 15.25 -2.39
C ARG A 324 19.45 14.16 -3.13
N ARG A 325 20.19 13.28 -3.82
CA ARG A 325 19.65 12.11 -4.53
C ARG A 325 20.47 10.87 -4.22
N TRP A 326 19.87 9.70 -4.36
CA TRP A 326 20.64 8.46 -4.51
C TRP A 326 21.32 8.43 -5.89
N GLU A 327 22.63 8.45 -5.92
CA GLU A 327 23.42 8.17 -7.12
C GLU A 327 23.63 6.65 -7.24
N ASN A 328 23.36 6.07 -8.41
CA ASN A 328 23.45 4.63 -8.67
C ASN A 328 22.67 3.77 -7.63
N PRO A 329 21.35 4.01 -7.47
CA PRO A 329 20.51 3.22 -6.57
C PRO A 329 20.49 1.74 -6.96
N PRO A 330 20.54 0.79 -6.00
CA PRO A 330 20.42 -0.62 -6.32
C PRO A 330 19.03 -0.92 -6.92
N PHE A 331 19.01 -1.61 -8.06
CA PHE A 331 17.81 -1.90 -8.83
C PHE A 331 17.69 -3.42 -9.04
N ARG A 332 16.51 -3.96 -8.74
CA ARG A 332 16.21 -5.40 -8.74
C ARG A 332 14.94 -5.73 -9.54
N PRO A 333 14.92 -5.49 -10.86
CA PRO A 333 13.71 -5.66 -11.70
C PRO A 333 13.16 -7.09 -11.69
N GLU A 334 14.01 -8.09 -11.45
CA GLU A 334 13.62 -9.50 -11.33
C GLU A 334 12.59 -9.76 -10.23
N ARG A 335 12.58 -8.91 -9.19
CA ARG A 335 11.62 -8.98 -8.07
C ARG A 335 10.17 -8.85 -8.53
N ALA A 336 9.91 -8.08 -9.59
CA ALA A 336 8.56 -7.87 -10.09
C ALA A 336 7.92 -9.20 -10.53
N ARG A 337 8.65 -10.01 -11.30
CA ARG A 337 8.21 -11.33 -11.78
C ARG A 337 7.93 -12.34 -10.66
N ILE A 338 8.59 -12.20 -9.51
CA ILE A 338 8.50 -13.14 -8.39
C ILE A 338 7.37 -12.77 -7.43
N HIS A 339 7.15 -11.47 -7.20
CA HIS A 339 6.30 -11.01 -6.11
C HIS A 339 5.18 -10.05 -6.48
N LEU A 340 5.24 -9.36 -7.63
CA LEU A 340 4.30 -8.27 -7.89
C LEU A 340 2.86 -8.79 -8.03
N GLU A 341 2.67 -9.88 -8.78
CA GLU A 341 1.33 -10.42 -9.06
C GLU A 341 0.61 -10.90 -7.79
N ASN A 342 1.28 -11.74 -6.98
CA ASN A 342 0.72 -12.25 -5.72
C ASN A 342 0.51 -11.15 -4.66
N ARG A 343 1.16 -9.98 -4.78
CA ARG A 343 1.17 -8.92 -3.76
C ARG A 343 0.43 -7.63 -4.18
N LYS A 344 -0.31 -7.68 -5.30
CA LYS A 344 -1.31 -6.67 -5.69
C LYS A 344 -2.41 -6.56 -4.62
N ALA A 345 -2.83 -5.35 -4.26
CA ALA A 345 -3.90 -5.12 -3.29
C ALA A 345 -5.27 -5.18 -3.98
N PRO A 346 -6.14 -6.19 -3.72
CA PRO A 346 -7.40 -6.33 -4.44
C PRO A 346 -8.37 -5.18 -4.10
N MET A 347 -9.00 -4.59 -5.11
CA MET A 347 -9.83 -3.40 -4.93
C MET A 347 -10.96 -3.61 -3.92
N LYS A 348 -11.60 -4.79 -3.93
CA LYS A 348 -12.65 -5.17 -2.97
C LYS A 348 -12.16 -5.12 -1.51
N ARG A 349 -10.97 -5.68 -1.21
CA ARG A 349 -10.36 -5.64 0.12
C ARG A 349 -9.97 -4.22 0.52
N LEU A 350 -9.46 -3.43 -0.42
CA LEU A 350 -9.13 -2.03 -0.18
C LEU A 350 -10.38 -1.22 0.21
N MET A 351 -11.46 -1.32 -0.58
CA MET A 351 -12.72 -0.62 -0.29
C MET A 351 -13.31 -1.02 1.07
N GLN A 352 -13.28 -2.31 1.42
CA GLN A 352 -13.73 -2.80 2.72
C GLN A 352 -12.91 -2.21 3.88
N LYS A 353 -11.56 -2.28 3.80
CA LYS A 353 -10.68 -1.72 4.84
C LYS A 353 -10.81 -0.19 5.00
N LEU A 354 -11.18 0.51 3.92
CA LEU A 354 -11.40 1.96 3.96
C LEU A 354 -12.81 2.37 4.41
N GLY A 355 -13.72 1.43 4.73
CA GLY A 355 -15.11 1.72 5.10
C GLY A 355 -16.01 2.13 3.92
N LEU A 356 -15.55 2.00 2.68
CA LEU A 356 -16.22 2.56 1.50
C LEU A 356 -17.35 1.68 0.93
N THR A 357 -17.50 0.45 1.41
CA THR A 357 -18.49 -0.52 0.90
C THR A 357 -19.95 -0.12 1.16
N GLY A 358 -20.19 0.83 2.07
CA GLY A 358 -21.52 1.40 2.29
C GLY A 358 -21.97 2.41 1.23
N PHE A 359 -21.05 2.92 0.39
CA PHE A 359 -21.37 3.90 -0.64
C PHE A 359 -21.68 3.24 -1.99
N ARG A 360 -22.57 3.87 -2.77
CA ARG A 360 -22.89 3.44 -4.14
C ARG A 360 -21.68 3.62 -5.05
N ASN A 361 -21.00 2.52 -5.38
CA ASN A 361 -19.83 2.47 -6.26
C ASN A 361 -20.24 2.51 -7.76
N VAL A 362 -20.92 3.60 -8.13
CA VAL A 362 -21.32 3.95 -9.51
C VAL A 362 -21.07 5.44 -9.74
N GLY A 363 -21.05 5.86 -11.00
CA GLY A 363 -20.82 7.27 -11.34
C GLY A 363 -20.93 7.51 -12.84
N PRO A 364 -22.10 7.22 -13.47
CA PRO A 364 -22.31 7.37 -14.91
C PRO A 364 -22.04 8.80 -15.36
N LEU A 365 -21.62 8.99 -16.60
CA LEU A 365 -21.43 10.32 -17.18
C LEU A 365 -22.80 11.00 -17.42
N ARG A 366 -22.95 12.22 -16.89
CA ARG A 366 -23.96 13.17 -17.36
C ARG A 366 -23.33 13.97 -18.52
N PRO A 367 -23.85 13.87 -19.76
CA PRO A 367 -23.20 14.43 -20.94
C PRO A 367 -23.26 15.97 -20.99
N ASP A 368 -24.31 16.54 -20.40
CA ASP A 368 -24.53 17.98 -20.36
C ASP A 368 -23.47 18.72 -19.52
N LEU A 369 -23.05 19.87 -20.03
CA LEU A 369 -22.16 20.77 -19.30
C LEU A 369 -22.92 21.39 -18.12
N VAL A 370 -22.42 21.22 -16.90
CA VAL A 370 -23.01 21.84 -15.71
C VAL A 370 -22.98 23.36 -15.84
N HIS A 371 -24.16 23.97 -15.76
CA HIS A 371 -24.30 25.42 -15.80
C HIS A 371 -23.90 26.04 -14.45
N THR A 372 -22.99 27.02 -14.49
CA THR A 372 -22.68 27.91 -13.35
C THR A 372 -22.94 29.36 -13.74
N LYS A 373 -23.32 30.17 -12.75
CA LYS A 373 -23.50 31.62 -12.90
C LYS A 373 -22.18 32.39 -12.92
N ARG A 374 -21.08 31.79 -12.45
CA ARG A 374 -19.78 32.45 -12.34
C ARG A 374 -18.64 31.45 -12.42
N VAL A 375 -17.74 31.66 -13.37
CA VAL A 375 -16.44 30.99 -13.43
C VAL A 375 -15.41 31.93 -12.83
N GLU A 376 -14.60 31.45 -11.88
CA GLU A 376 -13.51 32.23 -11.29
C GLU A 376 -12.15 31.78 -11.83
N SER A 377 -11.30 32.75 -12.19
CA SER A 377 -9.92 32.49 -12.58
C SER A 377 -9.01 32.62 -11.36
N ASN A 378 -8.30 31.53 -11.03
CA ASN A 378 -7.30 31.59 -9.96
C ASN A 378 -6.09 32.39 -10.45
N SER A 379 -5.99 33.66 -10.05
CA SER A 379 -4.94 34.59 -10.51
C SER A 379 -3.50 34.16 -10.15
N SER A 380 -3.36 33.12 -9.32
CA SER A 380 -2.08 32.49 -8.98
C SER A 380 -1.60 31.40 -9.95
N SER A 381 -2.42 30.97 -10.93
CA SER A 381 -2.05 29.86 -11.86
C SER A 381 -1.50 30.30 -13.22
N THR A 382 -1.43 31.60 -13.51
CA THR A 382 -0.67 32.14 -14.66
C THR A 382 0.83 32.27 -14.36
N SER A 383 1.23 32.22 -13.09
CA SER A 383 2.58 31.84 -12.69
C SER A 383 2.70 30.33 -12.60
N ALA A 384 3.86 29.78 -13.01
CA ALA A 384 4.22 28.37 -12.83
C ALA A 384 3.89 27.89 -11.40
N PRO A 385 3.42 26.63 -11.23
CA PRO A 385 2.65 26.20 -10.07
C PRO A 385 3.22 26.66 -8.75
N SER A 386 2.34 27.28 -7.94
CA SER A 386 2.64 27.90 -6.66
C SER A 386 3.58 27.04 -5.80
N ALA A 387 4.51 27.71 -5.12
CA ALA A 387 5.72 27.12 -4.54
C ALA A 387 5.44 26.07 -3.44
N GLY A 388 5.12 24.86 -3.88
CA GLY A 388 4.86 23.66 -3.09
C GLY A 388 4.98 22.38 -3.92
N ARG A 389 4.83 22.47 -5.26
CA ARG A 389 5.03 21.37 -6.21
C ARG A 389 6.26 21.58 -7.11
N ARG A 390 7.45 21.71 -6.52
CA ARG A 390 8.73 21.54 -7.25
C ARG A 390 9.29 20.15 -7.05
N PHE A 391 8.94 19.22 -7.93
CA PHE A 391 9.74 18.01 -8.10
C PHE A 391 11.11 18.40 -8.65
N PRO A 392 12.22 17.98 -8.02
CA PRO A 392 13.53 18.25 -8.57
C PRO A 392 13.74 17.35 -9.78
N TRP A 393 13.76 17.92 -10.98
CA TRP A 393 14.29 17.28 -12.18
C TRP A 393 15.46 18.12 -12.68
N GLY A 394 16.67 17.62 -12.45
CA GLY A 394 17.89 18.27 -12.94
C GLY A 394 18.03 17.98 -14.43
N SER A 395 18.25 19.03 -15.22
CA SER A 395 18.57 18.94 -16.64
C SER A 395 19.94 18.31 -16.86
N ALA A 396 19.99 16.99 -17.05
CA ALA A 396 21.20 16.28 -17.46
C ALA A 396 21.46 16.46 -18.98
N SER A 397 21.70 17.70 -19.41
CA SER A 397 22.07 18.01 -20.79
C SER A 397 23.57 17.86 -21.02
N ARG A 398 23.97 16.71 -21.57
CA ARG A 398 25.16 16.47 -22.41
C ARG A 398 26.49 17.09 -21.92
N GLY A 399 27.34 16.25 -21.32
CA GLY A 399 28.77 16.54 -21.26
C GLY A 399 29.40 16.52 -22.66
N ALA A 400 29.73 17.70 -23.19
CA ALA A 400 30.60 17.85 -24.35
C ALA A 400 31.91 18.53 -23.89
N ARG A 401 33.03 17.81 -23.98
CA ARG A 401 34.35 18.37 -23.66
C ARG A 401 34.69 19.46 -24.67
N ARG A 402 34.99 20.68 -24.21
CA ARG A 402 35.90 21.61 -24.90
C ARG A 402 36.67 22.44 -23.88
N SER A 403 37.98 22.45 -24.05
CA SER A 403 38.97 23.24 -23.31
C SER A 403 38.84 24.74 -23.62
N GLY A 404 38.94 25.59 -22.61
CA GLY A 404 38.95 27.05 -22.77
C GLY A 404 39.29 27.76 -21.45
N ALA A 405 40.30 28.64 -21.49
CA ALA A 405 40.94 29.26 -20.34
C ALA A 405 40.03 30.11 -19.43
N LEU A 406 40.38 30.15 -18.14
CA LEU A 406 40.01 31.21 -17.20
C LEU A 406 40.73 32.52 -17.54
N PRO A 407 40.09 33.66 -17.24
CA PRO A 407 40.82 34.72 -16.54
C PRO A 407 40.12 35.20 -15.25
N ARG A 408 40.92 35.77 -14.35
CA ARG A 408 40.50 36.33 -13.05
C ARG A 408 40.21 37.83 -13.13
N THR A 409 39.17 38.30 -12.44
CA THR A 409 39.05 39.62 -11.79
C THR A 409 38.13 39.43 -10.55
N THR A 410 38.37 39.84 -9.29
CA THR A 410 38.85 41.07 -8.62
C THR A 410 37.84 42.22 -8.52
N GLY A 411 37.37 42.52 -7.29
CA GLY A 411 36.54 43.69 -6.91
C GLY A 411 35.41 43.33 -5.93
N SER A 412 35.55 43.54 -4.61
CA SER A 412 35.15 44.74 -3.82
C SER A 412 33.61 44.96 -3.71
N ARG A 413 33.00 44.78 -2.52
CA ARG A 413 32.64 45.83 -1.50
C ARG A 413 31.64 46.89 -2.05
N ARG A 414 30.52 47.31 -1.40
CA ARG A 414 29.91 47.11 -0.05
C ARG A 414 28.56 47.92 0.03
N TRP A 415 27.68 47.65 1.02
CA TRP A 415 26.43 48.41 1.39
C TRP A 415 25.18 48.28 0.45
N ALA A 416 23.91 48.36 0.89
CA ALA A 416 23.29 48.18 2.24
C ALA A 416 21.73 48.10 2.23
N ARG A 417 21.17 47.44 3.28
CA ARG A 417 19.86 47.67 3.98
C ARG A 417 18.62 48.00 3.12
N ARG A 418 17.54 47.20 3.12
CA ARG A 418 16.53 46.94 4.20
C ARG A 418 15.70 45.68 3.80
N CYS A 419 14.90 44.99 4.63
CA CYS A 419 14.67 44.91 6.09
C CYS A 419 13.96 43.56 6.41
N MET A 420 13.86 43.18 7.70
CA MET A 420 13.02 42.06 8.19
C MET A 420 12.58 42.30 9.65
N PRO A 421 11.39 41.83 10.10
CA PRO A 421 11.01 41.84 11.51
C PRO A 421 11.51 40.60 12.28
N ARG A 422 12.15 40.91 13.42
CA ARG A 422 12.50 40.10 14.61
C ARG A 422 11.81 38.74 14.85
N TRP A 423 12.62 37.79 15.29
CA TRP A 423 12.27 36.76 16.31
C TRP A 423 13.10 37.00 17.58
N PRO A 424 12.60 36.69 18.80
CA PRO A 424 13.39 36.83 20.03
C PRO A 424 14.40 35.69 20.26
N ALA A 425 15.64 36.11 20.56
CA ALA A 425 16.62 35.41 21.40
C ALA A 425 16.07 35.25 22.85
N TRP A 426 16.65 34.52 23.82
CA TRP A 426 17.87 33.72 24.05
C TRP A 426 17.54 32.79 25.25
N CYS A 427 18.28 31.76 25.68
CA CYS A 427 19.61 31.79 26.29
C CYS A 427 19.91 30.31 26.71
N GLY A 428 21.12 29.75 26.69
CA GLY A 428 22.42 30.34 26.44
C GLY A 428 23.33 30.29 27.67
N ARG A 429 24.01 29.14 27.92
CA ARG A 429 25.40 29.12 28.43
C ARG A 429 26.04 27.74 28.29
N SER A 430 27.37 27.75 28.29
CA SER A 430 28.24 26.72 27.71
C SER A 430 29.63 26.75 28.36
N ARG A 431 30.47 25.77 27.97
CA ARG A 431 31.87 25.45 28.36
C ARG A 431 31.92 24.22 29.27
N LYS A 432 32.68 23.14 29.03
CA LYS A 432 33.97 22.82 28.37
C LYS A 432 34.97 22.39 29.45
N ALA A 433 35.57 21.20 29.25
CA ALA A 433 36.89 20.79 29.78
C ALA A 433 37.03 20.60 31.31
N LEU A 434 37.93 19.76 31.85
CA LEU A 434 38.73 18.61 31.36
C LEU A 434 39.12 17.79 32.62
N PHE A 435 39.51 16.52 32.45
CA PHE A 435 40.29 15.62 33.35
C PHE A 435 40.54 15.97 34.84
N GLY A 436 40.41 14.94 35.69
CA GLY A 436 41.53 14.58 36.58
C GLY A 436 41.21 14.18 38.02
N SER A 437 41.86 13.10 38.48
CA SER A 437 42.14 12.71 39.88
C SER A 437 40.99 12.56 40.90
N ARG A 438 40.81 11.31 41.38
CA ARG A 438 40.48 11.04 42.81
C ARG A 438 41.72 11.33 43.68
N PRO A 439 41.55 11.58 44.98
CA PRO A 439 41.76 10.47 45.93
C PRO A 439 40.76 10.42 47.12
N SER A 440 40.97 9.40 47.96
CA SER A 440 40.57 9.18 49.38
C SER A 440 40.28 10.42 50.25
N SER A 441 39.54 10.39 51.38
CA SER A 441 38.89 9.33 52.19
C SER A 441 38.24 9.95 53.45
N LEU A 442 37.33 9.23 54.15
CA LEU A 442 36.80 9.53 55.51
C LEU A 442 35.96 10.84 55.61
N GLY A 443 34.89 10.95 56.41
CA GLY A 443 34.13 10.03 57.25
C GLY A 443 32.91 10.78 57.86
N ARG A 444 32.05 10.08 58.63
CA ARG A 444 31.21 10.52 59.79
C ARG A 444 30.83 12.02 59.96
N ASP A 445 29.64 12.43 60.39
CA ASP A 445 28.46 11.78 60.98
C ASP A 445 27.26 12.77 60.87
N GLY A 446 26.06 12.40 61.34
CA GLY A 446 25.00 13.38 61.67
C GLY A 446 23.73 13.27 60.82
N GLY A 447 22.75 12.49 61.28
CA GLY A 447 21.41 12.45 60.69
C GLY A 447 20.41 13.32 61.47
N LEU A 448 19.28 13.65 60.83
CA LEU A 448 17.99 13.94 61.47
C LEU A 448 16.92 14.24 60.40
N SER A 449 15.90 13.38 60.26
CA SER A 449 14.50 13.79 60.14
C SER A 449 13.56 12.58 60.18
N ARG A 450 12.37 12.77 60.75
CA ARG A 450 11.36 11.73 60.99
C ARG A 450 10.40 11.58 59.80
N THR A 451 10.15 10.31 59.45
CA THR A 451 8.93 9.74 58.85
C THR A 451 7.72 10.66 58.56
N ILE A 452 7.27 10.65 57.30
CA ILE A 452 5.86 10.42 56.93
C ILE A 452 5.82 9.38 55.80
N ASN A 453 4.88 8.43 55.88
CA ASN A 453 4.79 7.25 55.01
C ASN A 453 4.24 7.55 53.60
N ARG A 454 4.89 6.99 52.57
CA ARG A 454 4.19 6.41 51.39
C ARG A 454 4.88 5.12 50.96
N CYS A 455 4.15 4.01 50.99
CA CYS A 455 4.66 2.71 50.56
C CYS A 455 5.00 2.70 49.06
N ARG A 456 6.24 2.31 48.73
CA ARG A 456 6.64 1.77 47.43
C ARG A 456 7.48 0.52 47.68
N PRO A 457 7.17 -0.63 47.08
CA PRO A 457 8.05 -1.80 47.13
C PRO A 457 9.41 -1.46 46.51
N ARG A 458 10.51 -1.79 47.21
CA ARG A 458 11.87 -1.64 46.70
C ARG A 458 12.20 -2.76 45.70
N PRO A 459 12.97 -2.51 44.63
CA PRO A 459 13.68 -3.57 43.93
C PRO A 459 14.85 -4.06 44.79
N ALA A 460 15.01 -5.38 44.92
CA ALA A 460 16.17 -6.03 45.53
C ALA A 460 17.26 -6.30 44.46
N PRO A 461 18.54 -6.45 44.84
CA PRO A 461 19.65 -6.13 43.94
C PRO A 461 20.07 -7.28 43.01
N CYS A 462 20.37 -6.92 41.75
CA CYS A 462 21.05 -7.81 40.80
C CYS A 462 22.52 -8.00 41.22
N ARG A 463 22.93 -9.24 41.49
CA ARG A 463 24.34 -9.58 41.71
C ARG A 463 25.07 -9.64 40.37
N THR A 464 26.05 -8.77 40.18
CA THR A 464 26.97 -8.82 39.04
C THR A 464 27.92 -10.03 39.18
N ALA A 465 27.72 -11.05 38.35
CA ALA A 465 28.74 -12.07 38.09
C ALA A 465 29.49 -11.70 36.79
N SER A 466 30.82 -11.63 36.87
CA SER A 466 31.69 -11.33 35.73
C SER A 466 31.79 -12.51 34.78
N ILE A 467 31.55 -12.31 33.49
CA ILE A 467 31.83 -13.30 32.45
C ILE A 467 33.10 -12.89 31.71
N HIS A 468 34.20 -13.59 32.00
CA HIS A 468 35.26 -13.85 31.01
C HIS A 468 35.01 -15.26 30.47
N GLY A 469 34.90 -15.41 29.16
CA GLY A 469 34.74 -16.72 28.51
C GLY A 469 33.89 -16.66 27.25
N ASN A 470 34.46 -17.13 26.13
CA ASN A 470 33.74 -17.34 24.88
C ASN A 470 32.63 -18.38 25.08
N SER A 471 31.37 -17.98 25.00
CA SER A 471 30.24 -18.89 24.81
C SER A 471 29.18 -18.25 23.91
N ARG A 472 28.75 -19.00 22.89
CA ARG A 472 27.66 -18.58 21.99
C ARG A 472 26.34 -18.63 22.76
N ILE A 473 25.64 -17.51 22.85
CA ILE A 473 24.26 -17.49 23.35
C ILE A 473 23.38 -18.09 22.26
N VAL A 474 23.08 -19.39 22.38
CA VAL A 474 21.99 -20.04 21.64
C VAL A 474 20.69 -19.64 22.34
N ALA A 475 19.75 -19.06 21.60
CA ALA A 475 18.41 -18.81 22.11
C ALA A 475 17.69 -20.15 22.29
N GLY A 476 17.51 -20.59 23.53
CA GLY A 476 16.73 -21.78 23.85
C GLY A 476 15.26 -21.59 23.46
N PRO A 477 14.55 -22.66 23.06
CA PRO A 477 13.13 -22.57 22.72
C PRO A 477 12.32 -22.09 23.93
N CYS A 478 11.32 -21.23 23.65
CA CYS A 478 10.31 -20.82 24.62
C CYS A 478 9.62 -22.08 25.18
N PRO A 479 9.32 -22.17 26.50
CA PRO A 479 8.69 -23.34 27.08
C PRO A 479 7.25 -23.47 26.58
N ILE A 480 7.10 -24.16 25.44
CA ILE A 480 5.86 -24.83 25.09
C ILE A 480 5.52 -25.74 26.26
N ARG A 481 4.32 -25.56 26.82
CA ARG A 481 3.76 -26.51 27.78
C ARG A 481 3.41 -27.78 26.99
N THR A 482 4.42 -28.62 26.76
CA THR A 482 4.25 -29.92 26.13
C THR A 482 3.29 -30.73 27.01
N LEU A 483 2.07 -30.90 26.52
CA LEU A 483 1.18 -31.96 26.96
C LEU A 483 1.89 -33.27 26.62
N ARG A 484 2.65 -33.81 27.58
CA ARG A 484 3.17 -35.17 27.48
C ARG A 484 1.98 -36.10 27.30
N SER A 485 2.11 -37.00 26.33
CA SER A 485 1.07 -37.93 25.85
C SER A 485 0.81 -39.10 26.83
N GLU A 486 0.83 -38.84 28.13
CA GLU A 486 0.66 -39.87 29.18
C GLU A 486 -0.83 -40.08 29.57
N ASN A 487 -1.76 -39.26 29.04
CA ASN A 487 -3.21 -39.36 29.29
C ASN A 487 -4.08 -39.53 28.01
N ALA A 488 -3.47 -39.78 26.84
CA ALA A 488 -4.19 -39.76 25.55
C ALA A 488 -5.15 -40.96 25.33
N GLU A 489 -5.03 -42.04 26.11
CA GLU A 489 -5.81 -43.27 25.89
C GLU A 489 -7.18 -43.31 26.61
N GLN A 490 -7.50 -42.33 27.46
CA GLN A 490 -8.75 -42.35 28.26
C GLN A 490 -9.77 -41.24 27.95
N SER A 491 -9.45 -40.29 27.06
CA SER A 491 -10.41 -39.32 26.53
C SER A 491 -10.68 -39.61 25.06
N GLY A 492 -11.87 -40.13 24.75
CA GLY A 492 -12.27 -40.47 23.38
C GLY A 492 -12.05 -39.30 22.42
N MET A 493 -11.09 -39.48 21.51
CA MET A 493 -10.54 -38.41 20.68
C MET A 493 -11.63 -37.84 19.75
N SER A 494 -12.03 -36.58 19.98
CA SER A 494 -12.98 -35.90 19.10
C SER A 494 -12.33 -35.67 17.74
N ILE A 495 -12.71 -36.48 16.75
CA ILE A 495 -12.35 -36.23 15.35
C ILE A 495 -13.13 -34.98 14.92
N HIS A 496 -12.52 -33.81 15.12
CA HIS A 496 -13.09 -32.53 14.71
C HIS A 496 -13.38 -32.59 13.19
N LYS A 497 -14.59 -32.22 12.79
CA LYS A 497 -15.00 -32.21 11.36
C LYS A 497 -14.93 -30.84 10.72
N SER A 498 -14.74 -29.80 11.51
CA SER A 498 -14.63 -28.43 11.03
C SER A 498 -13.58 -27.67 11.82
N VAL A 499 -12.98 -26.67 11.18
CA VAL A 499 -12.14 -25.66 11.82
C VAL A 499 -12.70 -24.27 11.53
N GLY A 500 -12.85 -23.46 12.58
CA GLY A 500 -13.22 -22.06 12.51
C GLY A 500 -12.08 -21.17 12.99
N ALA A 501 -11.98 -19.94 12.47
CA ALA A 501 -11.01 -18.96 12.93
C ALA A 501 -11.56 -17.52 12.87
N ILE A 502 -11.17 -16.68 13.83
CA ILE A 502 -11.41 -15.23 13.82
C ILE A 502 -10.10 -14.50 14.13
N GLU A 503 -9.70 -13.58 13.26
CA GLU A 503 -8.57 -12.66 13.44
C GLU A 503 -9.12 -11.27 13.84
N LEU A 504 -8.66 -10.74 14.98
CA LEU A 504 -9.16 -9.52 15.61
C LEU A 504 -8.04 -8.48 15.79
N SER A 505 -8.36 -7.20 15.60
CA SER A 505 -7.43 -6.06 15.76
C SER A 505 -7.21 -5.63 17.22
N SER A 506 -7.91 -6.22 18.17
CA SER A 506 -7.85 -5.87 19.60
C SER A 506 -7.77 -7.12 20.47
N ILE A 507 -6.77 -7.16 21.35
CA ILE A 507 -6.54 -8.26 22.31
C ILE A 507 -7.66 -8.35 23.35
N GLY A 508 -8.15 -7.20 23.83
CA GLY A 508 -9.22 -7.17 24.84
C GLY A 508 -10.56 -7.65 24.29
N ILE A 509 -10.88 -7.28 23.04
CA ILE A 509 -12.04 -7.81 22.32
C ILE A 509 -11.82 -9.29 21.99
N GLY A 510 -10.58 -9.69 21.68
CA GLY A 510 -10.16 -11.08 21.53
C GLY A 510 -10.64 -12.01 22.65
N TYR A 511 -10.30 -11.69 23.91
CA TYR A 511 -10.74 -12.48 25.06
C TYR A 511 -12.27 -12.50 25.25
N LEU A 512 -12.97 -11.40 24.95
CA LEU A 512 -14.43 -11.33 25.03
C LEU A 512 -15.10 -12.21 23.97
N VAL A 513 -14.56 -12.19 22.74
CA VAL A 513 -15.04 -13.00 21.62
C VAL A 513 -14.78 -14.48 21.85
N GLU A 514 -13.60 -14.84 22.38
CA GLU A 514 -13.24 -16.21 22.76
C GLU A 514 -14.22 -16.78 23.81
N ASP A 515 -14.49 -16.03 24.87
CA ASP A 515 -15.42 -16.42 25.94
C ASP A 515 -16.86 -16.62 25.43
N GLU A 516 -17.37 -15.73 24.58
CA GLU A 516 -18.70 -15.88 23.94
C GLU A 516 -18.75 -17.09 22.99
N MET A 517 -17.72 -17.30 22.18
CA MET A 517 -17.64 -18.45 21.26
C MET A 517 -17.73 -19.77 22.02
N LEU A 518 -16.96 -19.92 23.11
CA LEU A 518 -16.91 -21.13 23.93
C LEU A 518 -18.18 -21.37 24.76
N LYS A 519 -18.98 -20.32 25.01
CA LYS A 519 -20.29 -20.43 25.67
C LYS A 519 -21.41 -20.77 24.69
N ALA A 520 -21.29 -20.36 23.43
CA ALA A 520 -22.34 -20.53 22.43
C ALA A 520 -22.45 -21.94 21.85
N ALA A 521 -21.34 -22.70 21.80
CA ALA A 521 -21.29 -24.02 21.18
C ALA A 521 -20.21 -24.92 21.79
N LYS A 522 -20.27 -26.24 21.54
CA LYS A 522 -19.26 -27.18 22.04
C LYS A 522 -18.02 -27.16 21.15
N LEU A 523 -17.10 -26.25 21.48
CA LEU A 523 -15.86 -26.01 20.73
C LEU A 523 -14.61 -26.48 21.46
N ASP A 524 -13.70 -27.06 20.70
CA ASP A 524 -12.35 -27.41 21.13
C ASP A 524 -11.40 -26.27 20.74
N LEU A 525 -10.75 -25.64 21.72
CA LEU A 525 -9.89 -24.46 21.49
C LEU A 525 -8.49 -24.89 21.00
N LEU A 526 -8.22 -24.72 19.70
CA LEU A 526 -6.97 -25.17 19.07
C LEU A 526 -5.86 -24.13 19.21
N ILE A 527 -6.19 -22.86 18.99
CA ILE A 527 -5.29 -21.71 19.16
C ILE A 527 -6.09 -20.54 19.72
N ALA A 528 -5.66 -19.99 20.85
CA ALA A 528 -6.08 -18.68 21.33
C ALA A 528 -4.83 -17.92 21.79
N ARG A 529 -4.43 -16.89 21.04
CA ARG A 529 -3.25 -16.09 21.36
C ARG A 529 -3.18 -14.77 20.64
N THR A 530 -2.35 -13.89 21.18
CA THR A 530 -1.89 -12.69 20.48
C THR A 530 -1.01 -13.06 19.28
N ILE A 531 -1.15 -12.35 18.18
CA ILE A 531 -0.26 -12.45 17.01
C ILE A 531 0.33 -11.08 16.66
N CYS A 532 1.48 -11.07 15.99
CA CYS A 532 2.14 -9.82 15.63
C CYS A 532 1.39 -9.13 14.47
N SER A 533 1.17 -7.82 14.50
CA SER A 533 1.37 -6.85 15.60
C SER A 533 0.03 -6.61 16.33
N GLY A 534 0.00 -6.67 17.66
CA GLY A 534 -1.15 -6.23 18.47
C GLY A 534 -2.50 -6.97 18.32
N LYS A 535 -2.60 -7.98 17.45
CA LYS A 535 -3.84 -8.68 17.11
C LYS A 535 -4.11 -9.87 18.03
N TYR A 536 -5.33 -10.40 17.98
CA TYR A 536 -5.72 -11.67 18.58
C TYR A 536 -6.19 -12.65 17.50
N LEU A 537 -5.82 -13.93 17.62
CA LEU A 537 -6.31 -14.99 16.76
C LEU A 537 -6.91 -16.11 17.61
N ILE A 538 -8.15 -16.46 17.27
CA ILE A 538 -8.89 -17.61 17.79
C ILE A 538 -9.00 -18.62 16.65
N VAL A 539 -8.69 -19.89 16.91
CA VAL A 539 -8.91 -21.04 16.03
C VAL A 539 -9.54 -22.15 16.86
N VAL A 540 -10.67 -22.68 16.40
CA VAL A 540 -11.49 -23.67 17.11
C VAL A 540 -11.80 -24.88 16.21
N GLY A 541 -11.84 -26.06 16.80
CA GLY A 541 -12.29 -27.31 16.19
C GLY A 541 -13.65 -27.72 16.76
N GLY A 542 -14.38 -28.55 16.01
CA GLY A 542 -15.65 -29.10 16.50
C GLY A 542 -16.46 -29.82 15.41
N SER A 543 -17.77 -29.97 15.66
CA SER A 543 -18.71 -30.29 14.59
C SER A 543 -18.92 -29.07 13.67
N VAL A 544 -19.44 -29.27 12.46
CA VAL A 544 -19.74 -28.16 11.54
C VAL A 544 -20.74 -27.19 12.19
N SER A 545 -21.82 -27.72 12.80
CA SER A 545 -22.85 -26.93 13.47
C SER A 545 -22.30 -26.12 14.66
N ASP A 546 -21.42 -26.73 15.47
CA ASP A 546 -20.82 -26.04 16.62
C ASP A 546 -19.91 -24.91 16.17
N VAL A 547 -19.03 -25.17 15.19
CA VAL A 547 -18.09 -24.18 14.64
C VAL A 547 -18.83 -23.02 14.00
N GLU A 548 -19.84 -23.27 13.18
CA GLU A 548 -20.66 -22.22 12.56
C GLU A 548 -21.39 -21.38 13.62
N SER A 549 -22.00 -22.02 14.62
CA SER A 549 -22.74 -21.34 15.70
C SER A 549 -21.83 -20.48 16.56
N GLY A 550 -20.66 -21.00 16.96
CA GLY A 550 -19.69 -20.24 17.75
C GLY A 550 -19.08 -19.08 16.98
N ILE A 551 -18.65 -19.28 15.73
CA ILE A 551 -18.11 -18.20 14.89
C ILE A 551 -19.18 -17.10 14.69
N ALA A 552 -20.44 -17.47 14.43
CA ALA A 552 -21.54 -16.51 14.34
C ALA A 552 -21.75 -15.74 15.66
N ALA A 553 -21.69 -16.42 16.81
CA ALA A 553 -21.80 -15.78 18.12
C ALA A 553 -20.69 -14.74 18.35
N GLY A 554 -19.44 -15.12 18.10
CA GLY A 554 -18.27 -14.24 18.22
C GLY A 554 -18.35 -13.01 17.30
N LEU A 555 -18.73 -13.20 16.03
CA LEU A 555 -18.84 -12.10 15.06
C LEU A 555 -19.88 -11.03 15.48
N ARG A 556 -21.01 -11.42 16.10
CA ARG A 556 -22.03 -10.46 16.58
C ARG A 556 -21.48 -9.43 17.56
N ILE A 557 -20.54 -9.83 18.42
CA ILE A 557 -19.98 -8.98 19.48
C ILE A 557 -18.61 -8.38 19.14
N SER A 558 -18.01 -8.78 18.01
CA SER A 558 -16.68 -8.34 17.60
C SER A 558 -16.65 -6.90 17.06
N GLY A 559 -17.76 -6.38 16.54
CA GLY A 559 -17.85 -5.04 15.94
C GLY A 559 -16.82 -4.80 14.83
N GLU A 560 -16.26 -3.59 14.75
CA GLU A 560 -15.21 -3.22 13.79
C GLU A 560 -13.85 -3.91 14.05
N ALA A 561 -13.71 -4.71 15.11
CA ALA A 561 -12.44 -5.35 15.43
C ALA A 561 -12.11 -6.55 14.53
N VAL A 562 -13.07 -7.07 13.75
CA VAL A 562 -12.85 -8.21 12.84
C VAL A 562 -11.94 -7.81 11.68
N ILE A 563 -10.78 -8.47 11.58
CA ILE A 563 -9.86 -8.35 10.45
C ILE A 563 -10.24 -9.35 9.37
N ASP A 564 -10.43 -10.62 9.76
CA ASP A 564 -10.82 -11.72 8.88
C ASP A 564 -11.46 -12.84 9.70
N HIS A 565 -12.24 -13.70 9.05
CA HIS A 565 -12.78 -14.92 9.66
C HIS A 565 -12.89 -16.05 8.65
N LEU A 566 -12.99 -17.28 9.16
CA LEU A 566 -13.04 -18.49 8.37
C LEU A 566 -13.89 -19.55 9.07
N VAL A 567 -14.65 -20.31 8.28
CA VAL A 567 -15.11 -21.66 8.59
C VAL A 567 -14.68 -22.56 7.45
N VAL A 568 -14.05 -23.70 7.76
CA VAL A 568 -13.78 -24.78 6.81
C VAL A 568 -14.64 -25.98 7.23
N PRO A 569 -15.79 -26.21 6.59
CA PRO A 569 -16.63 -27.37 6.88
C PRO A 569 -16.01 -28.64 6.28
N ASN A 570 -16.18 -29.77 6.97
CA ASN A 570 -15.65 -31.09 6.56
C ASN A 570 -14.16 -31.02 6.21
N CYS A 571 -13.35 -30.44 7.09
CA CYS A 571 -11.91 -30.26 6.87
C CYS A 571 -11.15 -31.60 6.88
N HIS A 572 -10.06 -31.68 6.12
CA HIS A 572 -9.21 -32.87 6.05
C HIS A 572 -8.56 -33.17 7.41
N GLU A 573 -8.51 -34.44 7.81
CA GLU A 573 -8.03 -34.87 9.14
C GLU A 573 -6.61 -34.39 9.47
N GLN A 574 -5.74 -34.35 8.46
CA GLN A 574 -4.36 -33.85 8.53
C GLN A 574 -4.22 -32.39 9.01
N ILE A 575 -5.28 -31.56 8.95
CA ILE A 575 -5.21 -30.15 9.39
C ILE A 575 -4.83 -30.04 10.86
N PHE A 576 -5.41 -30.87 11.73
CA PHE A 576 -5.22 -30.79 13.17
C PHE A 576 -3.79 -31.16 13.63
N PRO A 577 -3.19 -32.29 13.23
CA PRO A 577 -1.80 -32.59 13.60
C PRO A 577 -0.79 -31.63 12.94
N ALA A 578 -1.04 -31.17 11.71
CA ALA A 578 -0.17 -30.20 11.04
C ALA A 578 -0.21 -28.82 11.75
N LEU A 579 -1.36 -28.40 12.26
CA LEU A 579 -1.53 -27.18 13.06
C LEU A 579 -0.93 -27.32 14.47
N GLY A 580 -1.09 -28.50 15.08
CA GLY A 580 -0.46 -28.89 16.34
C GLY A 580 1.07 -29.03 16.25
N GLN A 581 1.61 -29.11 15.03
CA GLN A 581 3.04 -29.35 14.74
C GLN A 581 3.52 -30.69 15.33
N SER A 582 2.68 -31.72 15.22
CA SER A 582 2.92 -33.07 15.74
C SER A 582 3.05 -34.13 14.63
N VAL A 583 3.36 -33.71 13.41
CA VAL A 583 3.55 -34.60 12.26
C VAL A 583 5.03 -34.98 12.14
N ALA A 584 5.30 -36.28 12.23
CA ALA A 584 6.55 -36.87 11.80
C ALA A 584 6.42 -37.38 10.36
N VAL A 585 7.51 -37.29 9.59
CA VAL A 585 7.61 -37.74 8.19
C VAL A 585 8.58 -38.91 8.16
N HIS A 586 8.21 -40.05 7.59
CA HIS A 586 9.18 -41.16 7.48
C HIS A 586 10.29 -40.78 6.48
N PRO A 587 11.58 -41.17 6.68
CA PRO A 587 12.68 -40.84 5.76
C PRO A 587 12.49 -41.25 4.30
N ASP A 588 11.61 -42.23 4.04
CA ASP A 588 11.24 -42.71 2.70
C ASP A 588 10.02 -41.98 2.10
N GLU A 589 9.26 -41.26 2.93
CA GLU A 589 8.13 -40.40 2.54
C GLU A 589 8.55 -38.94 2.30
N ALA A 590 9.79 -38.59 2.66
CA ALA A 590 10.45 -37.31 2.44
C ALA A 590 10.77 -37.07 0.94
N GLY A 591 9.71 -36.92 0.14
CA GLY A 591 9.76 -36.75 -1.32
C GLY A 591 9.96 -35.29 -1.74
N ALA A 592 9.09 -34.79 -2.63
CA ALA A 592 9.09 -33.38 -2.98
C ALA A 592 8.62 -32.52 -1.79
N LEU A 593 9.04 -31.25 -1.73
CA LEU A 593 8.59 -30.30 -0.70
C LEU A 593 7.78 -29.18 -1.35
N GLY A 594 6.53 -29.02 -0.91
CA GLY A 594 5.67 -27.88 -1.18
C GLY A 594 5.72 -26.87 -0.04
N VAL A 595 5.89 -25.59 -0.38
CA VAL A 595 5.95 -24.48 0.57
C VAL A 595 4.96 -23.41 0.13
N LEU A 596 3.92 -23.17 0.93
CA LEU A 596 2.90 -22.15 0.69
C LEU A 596 2.98 -21.06 1.76
N GLU A 597 3.17 -19.81 1.36
CA GLU A 597 3.18 -18.64 2.24
C GLU A 597 1.95 -17.76 1.93
N THR A 598 1.24 -17.30 2.95
CA THR A 598 0.04 -16.44 2.85
C THR A 598 0.14 -15.22 3.77
N PHE A 599 -0.59 -14.15 3.49
CA PHE A 599 -0.61 -12.91 4.28
C PHE A 599 -1.55 -12.93 5.50
N SER A 600 -2.34 -13.99 5.69
CA SER A 600 -3.11 -14.22 6.92
C SER A 600 -3.07 -15.70 7.33
N GLY A 601 -3.07 -15.90 8.64
CA GLY A 601 -3.23 -17.19 9.30
C GLY A 601 -4.55 -17.91 9.00
N THR A 602 -5.64 -17.19 8.70
CA THR A 602 -6.91 -17.83 8.29
C THR A 602 -6.72 -18.55 6.94
N THR A 603 -6.11 -17.87 5.97
CA THR A 603 -6.07 -18.32 4.58
C THR A 603 -5.19 -19.56 4.41
N VAL A 604 -4.15 -19.73 5.22
CA VAL A 604 -3.33 -20.95 5.16
C VAL A 604 -4.10 -22.20 5.60
N LEU A 605 -5.08 -22.09 6.52
CA LEU A 605 -5.93 -23.22 6.92
C LEU A 605 -6.80 -23.70 5.74
N ALA A 606 -7.49 -22.76 5.08
CA ALA A 606 -8.33 -23.06 3.91
C ALA A 606 -7.48 -23.63 2.75
N ALA A 607 -6.33 -23.04 2.47
CA ALA A 607 -5.44 -23.49 1.40
C ALA A 607 -4.83 -24.88 1.69
N ALA A 608 -4.46 -25.17 2.94
CA ALA A 608 -3.97 -26.49 3.35
C ALA A 608 -5.06 -27.58 3.23
N ASP A 609 -6.31 -27.23 3.55
CA ASP A 609 -7.46 -28.14 3.38
C ASP A 609 -7.70 -28.46 1.90
N CYS A 610 -7.67 -27.45 1.03
CA CYS A 610 -7.73 -27.64 -0.42
C CYS A 610 -6.57 -28.52 -0.94
N ALA A 611 -5.34 -28.35 -0.45
CA ALA A 611 -4.21 -29.20 -0.84
C ALA A 611 -4.44 -30.68 -0.50
N ALA A 612 -4.79 -30.97 0.75
CA ALA A 612 -4.97 -32.34 1.22
C ALA A 612 -6.19 -33.04 0.59
N LYS A 613 -7.23 -32.28 0.20
CA LYS A 613 -8.37 -32.80 -0.57
C LYS A 613 -8.07 -33.03 -2.05
N ALA A 614 -7.11 -32.30 -2.63
CA ALA A 614 -6.81 -32.36 -4.07
C ALA A 614 -5.78 -33.42 -4.47
N ALA A 615 -4.86 -33.80 -3.56
CA ALA A 615 -3.74 -34.70 -3.89
C ALA A 615 -3.27 -35.53 -2.69
N ARG A 616 -2.50 -36.60 -2.95
CA ARG A 616 -1.89 -37.41 -1.88
C ARG A 616 -0.64 -36.74 -1.32
N VAL A 617 -0.86 -35.68 -0.55
CA VAL A 617 0.18 -34.96 0.18
C VAL A 617 0.06 -35.19 1.69
N THR A 618 1.21 -35.23 2.35
CA THR A 618 1.33 -35.18 3.81
C THR A 618 1.57 -33.72 4.21
N LEU A 619 0.62 -33.11 4.92
CA LEU A 619 0.77 -31.78 5.52
C LEU A 619 1.71 -31.87 6.72
N ILE A 620 2.95 -31.41 6.56
CA ILE A 620 3.98 -31.47 7.61
C ILE A 620 3.68 -30.43 8.69
N ARG A 621 3.28 -29.22 8.28
CA ARG A 621 3.21 -28.07 9.18
C ARG A 621 2.24 -27.02 8.67
N ILE A 622 1.33 -26.57 9.53
CA ILE A 622 0.58 -25.32 9.36
C ILE A 622 1.02 -24.39 10.48
N HIS A 623 1.77 -23.35 10.11
CA HIS A 623 2.36 -22.41 11.07
C HIS A 623 1.69 -21.04 10.96
N ILE A 624 0.96 -20.68 12.02
CA ILE A 624 0.27 -19.39 12.17
C ILE A 624 0.80 -18.74 13.44
N ALA A 625 1.78 -17.85 13.31
CA ALA A 625 2.67 -17.52 14.43
C ALA A 625 3.07 -16.06 14.56
N MET A 626 3.51 -15.74 15.78
CA MET A 626 4.23 -14.51 16.12
C MET A 626 5.54 -14.41 15.31
N ALA A 627 6.05 -13.19 15.15
CA ALA A 627 7.23 -12.83 14.35
C ALA A 627 7.15 -13.06 12.82
N LEU A 628 6.13 -13.73 12.28
CA LEU A 628 5.84 -13.75 10.83
C LEU A 628 5.01 -12.54 10.32
N GLY A 629 4.76 -11.54 11.17
CA GLY A 629 3.97 -10.34 10.82
C GLY A 629 2.49 -10.60 10.54
N GLY A 630 1.95 -11.77 10.90
CA GLY A 630 0.57 -12.18 10.61
C GLY A 630 0.43 -13.13 9.42
N LYS A 631 1.54 -13.47 8.74
CA LYS A 631 1.56 -14.47 7.67
C LYS A 631 1.26 -15.89 8.17
N GLY A 632 0.73 -16.72 7.28
CA GLY A 632 0.61 -18.17 7.45
C GLY A 632 1.58 -18.93 6.55
N LEU A 633 2.08 -20.07 7.02
CA LEU A 633 2.99 -20.95 6.27
C LEU A 633 2.47 -22.39 6.31
N CYS A 634 2.31 -23.04 5.15
CA CYS A 634 2.07 -24.48 5.05
C CYS A 634 3.26 -25.18 4.40
N LEU A 635 3.69 -26.30 5.00
CA LEU A 635 4.67 -27.22 4.44
C LEU A 635 3.98 -28.56 4.14
N MET A 636 4.26 -29.15 2.99
CA MET A 636 3.70 -30.45 2.59
C MET A 636 4.72 -31.30 1.81
N THR A 637 4.64 -32.62 1.92
CA THR A 637 5.46 -33.56 1.14
C THR A 637 4.63 -34.64 0.44
N GLY A 638 5.25 -35.38 -0.48
CA GLY A 638 4.63 -36.40 -1.31
C GLY A 638 5.40 -36.61 -2.62
N SER A 639 4.75 -37.23 -3.60
CA SER A 639 5.32 -37.32 -4.95
C SER A 639 5.42 -35.94 -5.61
N VAL A 640 6.30 -35.77 -6.61
CA VAL A 640 6.43 -34.50 -7.36
C VAL A 640 5.10 -34.12 -8.03
N SER A 641 4.32 -35.11 -8.48
CA SER A 641 2.98 -34.91 -9.05
C SER A 641 1.96 -34.48 -8.00
N ASP A 642 1.89 -35.18 -6.86
CA ASP A 642 0.93 -34.87 -5.80
C ASP A 642 1.21 -33.49 -5.19
N VAL A 643 2.47 -33.18 -4.89
CA VAL A 643 2.85 -31.86 -4.36
C VAL A 643 2.54 -30.74 -5.35
N ARG A 644 2.70 -30.95 -6.66
CA ARG A 644 2.29 -29.95 -7.68
C ARG A 644 0.78 -29.74 -7.69
N ALA A 645 -0.01 -30.82 -7.67
CA ALA A 645 -1.48 -30.74 -7.68
C ALA A 645 -2.03 -30.10 -6.39
N GLY A 646 -1.54 -30.53 -5.23
CA GLY A 646 -1.91 -29.96 -3.93
C GLY A 646 -1.52 -28.48 -3.81
N MET A 647 -0.29 -28.11 -4.21
CA MET A 647 0.15 -26.71 -4.23
C MET A 647 -0.65 -25.85 -5.21
N GLN A 648 -1.07 -26.38 -6.37
CA GLN A 648 -1.92 -25.66 -7.32
C GLN A 648 -3.28 -25.33 -6.70
N ALA A 649 -3.96 -26.32 -6.11
CA ALA A 649 -5.25 -26.12 -5.44
C ALA A 649 -5.14 -25.15 -4.25
N ALA A 650 -4.09 -25.27 -3.44
CA ALA A 650 -3.83 -24.36 -2.31
C ALA A 650 -3.55 -22.92 -2.76
N ALA A 651 -2.73 -22.75 -3.80
CA ALA A 651 -2.40 -21.44 -4.35
C ALA A 651 -3.63 -20.78 -5.00
N GLU A 652 -4.52 -21.56 -5.63
CA GLU A 652 -5.79 -21.07 -6.17
C GLU A 652 -6.72 -20.54 -5.07
N GLU A 653 -6.96 -21.29 -3.98
CA GLU A 653 -7.76 -20.81 -2.85
C GLU A 653 -7.13 -19.56 -2.19
N ALA A 654 -5.80 -19.53 -2.04
CA ALA A 654 -5.09 -18.38 -1.49
C ALA A 654 -5.15 -17.13 -2.41
N ARG A 655 -5.11 -17.31 -3.74
CA ARG A 655 -5.32 -16.23 -4.73
C ARG A 655 -6.78 -15.76 -4.76
N ARG A 656 -7.75 -16.68 -4.72
CA ARG A 656 -9.19 -16.37 -4.63
C ARG A 656 -9.52 -15.54 -3.40
N ARG A 657 -8.85 -15.83 -2.27
CA ARG A 657 -8.91 -14.99 -1.06
C ARG A 657 -8.13 -13.68 -1.18
N GLY A 658 -7.16 -13.57 -2.09
CA GLY A 658 -6.33 -12.38 -2.29
C GLY A 658 -5.22 -12.21 -1.24
N LEU A 659 -4.65 -13.33 -0.78
CA LEU A 659 -3.66 -13.38 0.31
C LEU A 659 -2.50 -14.36 0.07
N LEU A 660 -2.31 -14.91 -1.13
CA LEU A 660 -1.10 -15.67 -1.46
C LEU A 660 0.14 -14.76 -1.41
N VAL A 661 1.24 -15.24 -0.82
CA VAL A 661 2.54 -14.53 -0.83
C VAL A 661 3.51 -15.24 -1.77
N SER A 662 3.63 -16.56 -1.63
CA SER A 662 4.45 -17.42 -2.49
C SER A 662 3.95 -18.87 -2.49
N ASP A 663 4.09 -19.52 -3.63
CA ASP A 663 3.91 -20.96 -3.82
C ASP A 663 5.19 -21.55 -4.43
N VAL A 664 5.85 -22.46 -3.73
CA VAL A 664 7.14 -23.06 -4.15
C VAL A 664 7.04 -24.58 -4.11
N VAL A 665 7.46 -25.23 -5.19
CA VAL A 665 7.64 -26.69 -5.25
C VAL A 665 9.12 -26.99 -5.46
N ILE A 666 9.70 -27.77 -4.56
CA ILE A 666 11.07 -28.27 -4.65
C ILE A 666 10.99 -29.77 -4.98
N PRO A 667 11.28 -30.21 -6.23
CA PRO A 667 11.07 -31.61 -6.64
C PRO A 667 12.03 -32.62 -5.99
N ARG A 668 13.21 -32.15 -5.56
CA ARG A 668 14.25 -32.92 -4.86
C ARG A 668 14.89 -32.03 -3.79
N PRO A 669 14.24 -31.82 -2.64
CA PRO A 669 14.81 -31.05 -1.53
C PRO A 669 16.02 -31.79 -0.94
N SER A 670 16.91 -31.03 -0.28
CA SER A 670 17.97 -31.61 0.56
C SER A 670 17.34 -32.25 1.79
N ARG A 671 17.85 -33.40 2.26
CA ARG A 671 17.28 -34.11 3.43
C ARG A 671 17.29 -33.26 4.71
N GLU A 672 18.23 -32.34 4.82
CA GLU A 672 18.37 -31.37 5.90
C GLU A 672 17.16 -30.44 6.03
N LEU A 673 16.37 -30.23 4.96
CA LEU A 673 15.13 -29.45 5.03
C LEU A 673 14.00 -30.18 5.77
N PHE A 674 14.12 -31.49 5.97
CA PHE A 674 13.19 -32.29 6.76
C PHE A 674 13.69 -32.59 8.18
N ALA A 675 14.89 -32.15 8.58
CA ALA A 675 15.54 -32.60 9.81
C ALA A 675 14.77 -32.30 11.12
N ASP A 676 13.87 -31.32 11.13
CA ASP A 676 12.97 -31.01 12.26
C ASP A 676 11.69 -31.87 12.28
N TYR A 677 11.49 -32.73 11.28
CA TYR A 677 10.27 -33.51 11.03
C TYR A 677 10.54 -35.01 10.77
N LEU A 678 11.81 -35.43 10.65
CA LEU A 678 12.26 -36.83 10.61
C LEU A 678 12.52 -37.34 12.04
#